data_AF-A0A2E5G529-F1
#
_entry.id   AF-A0A2E5G529-F1
#
_cell.length_a   1.000
_cell.length_b   1.000
_cell.length_c   1.000
_cell.angle_alpha   90.00
_cell.angle_beta   90.00
_cell.angle_gamma   90.00
#
_symmetry.space_group_name_H-M   'P 1'
#
loop_
_entity.id
_entity.type
_entity.pdbx_description
1 polymer ?
#
loop_
_entity_poly.entity_id
_entity_poly.type
_entity_poly.pdbx_seq_one_letter_code
_entity_poly.pdbx_strand_id
1 'polypeptide(L)'
;METRSIQTTARHISHTLLLAGIALISSCDDWGNTHRAAVVLHEVVSLPEPYMPLHLNGLVVNQKPQGYQTPVYKIPIDELVPEGSTVEPGDHLMTLNVGLAKLRLTTYELAIQEQEHELLLEQMQTADQIYELSEEKSNVQQQLEIIDARIAASQEKDHDEIAIAKGELDLAKKMIEDAKRRLVRLENLQLDAAISPREIEKAWQDYAVAQQTARVPAIRLEYLKNITGSTMRQLLEYDRDTLALDLGNNNIGGIFKSITALRKTQQVTEQLSSESLRRLYASRDHDINVVGDNVIRARQAGVLRYQDSGINVGDRYRQTSIMFVLQDKDMGFTFDLPVRWRNMVTVASEQDPDAGRVSVNVPQLGIKKLEGLVRSISTVPYKIPGGRAYRCSVWLTKPIPGLSEGMQVDCTLHVPVHRGSVAIPSWTVRNPHAPWVVMADGSKRPVTGHLIGHQFVVSEGLVAGETILAMAAEIEGKDPVRLSGFVIATNRVDLRVPWRVEIAQMVDNGHYVEKGDVVAKLIRLHNDPSVDLRQEAEQLRQEAAAQLAIAQIEAEAELIEAYIEWRKAVLHLERVQFQRKISRYVIYEEEEVVGDVERQLSSIEVNAAEKRLADLDDIFMRQTVSEHGRRDTKLASEIAQLVHARSEITAVAAARHRNWIEVWNDDAEMFDAEHEASVLRSQYSLAREAYQIELARAANDYRVMMKSARHKIDRLEQETVLAPISGHVYHNSDYRHWNRRKTRPLETGHRIYTTRPFHMPIDNRREVRVEVPARYHGRIKVGDHLPVHLSVLGPKPIDGMIMAVTHHFHRSKLAEEELHARRSVGSQTMVFTATVELMLQDDQMTKATPGVMAWIEVKE
;
A
#
# COMPACT_ATOMS: atom_id res chain seq x y z
N MET A 1 -42.80 65.40 -36.68
CA MET A 1 -43.46 64.18 -37.21
C MET A 1 -43.25 63.02 -36.25
N GLU A 2 -44.23 62.37 -35.66
CA GLU A 2 -45.62 62.73 -35.34
C GLU A 2 -46.20 61.55 -34.55
N THR A 3 -46.72 61.81 -33.34
CA THR A 3 -47.94 61.19 -32.75
C THR A 3 -47.87 59.71 -32.31
N ARG A 4 -48.46 59.26 -31.19
CA ARG A 4 -49.82 59.47 -30.62
C ARG A 4 -49.80 59.27 -29.08
N SER A 5 -50.34 60.22 -28.30
CA SER A 5 -51.68 60.29 -27.65
C SER A 5 -51.86 59.34 -26.44
N ILE A 6 -51.88 59.80 -25.18
CA ILE A 6 -52.95 60.50 -24.42
C ILE A 6 -54.28 59.71 -24.39
N GLN A 7 -54.70 59.21 -23.21
CA GLN A 7 -55.90 59.68 -22.51
C GLN A 7 -56.06 59.09 -21.09
N THR A 8 -56.14 60.03 -20.15
CA THR A 8 -56.65 60.04 -18.78
C THR A 8 -58.16 59.79 -18.67
N THR A 9 -58.63 59.22 -17.55
CA THR A 9 -59.76 59.66 -16.67
C THR A 9 -60.04 58.54 -15.63
N ALA A 10 -59.82 58.74 -14.33
CA ALA A 10 -60.59 59.48 -13.32
C ALA A 10 -61.91 58.80 -12.87
N ARG A 11 -61.99 58.40 -11.59
CA ARG A 11 -63.14 58.67 -10.69
C ARG A 11 -62.84 58.37 -9.21
N HIS A 12 -63.06 59.40 -8.39
CA HIS A 12 -63.30 59.44 -6.94
C HIS A 12 -64.54 58.57 -6.54
N ILE A 13 -64.94 58.27 -5.29
CA ILE A 13 -65.15 59.01 -4.01
C ILE A 13 -65.31 57.90 -2.92
N SER A 14 -64.86 57.98 -1.66
CA SER A 14 -65.65 58.38 -0.46
C SER A 14 -64.81 58.12 0.80
N HIS A 15 -64.41 59.16 1.54
CA HIS A 15 -64.95 59.61 2.85
C HIS A 15 -64.33 58.93 4.09
N THR A 16 -63.49 59.60 4.90
CA THR A 16 -63.76 60.64 5.94
C THR A 16 -64.02 60.02 7.31
N LEU A 17 -63.07 60.21 8.26
CA LEU A 17 -63.27 60.63 9.67
C LEU A 17 -62.04 60.27 10.53
N LEU A 18 -61.13 61.23 10.76
CA LEU A 18 -60.93 61.81 12.10
C LEU A 18 -60.05 63.05 11.98
N LEU A 19 -60.69 64.20 12.19
CA LEU A 19 -60.12 65.54 12.22
C LEU A 19 -59.90 65.96 13.67
N ALA A 20 -59.00 66.93 13.80
CA ALA A 20 -59.01 68.02 14.79
C ALA A 20 -58.38 67.77 16.17
N GLY A 21 -57.16 68.30 16.29
CA GLY A 21 -56.63 68.81 17.55
C GLY A 21 -55.26 69.45 17.29
N ILE A 22 -55.15 70.75 17.59
CA ILE A 22 -53.92 71.57 17.67
C ILE A 22 -53.65 72.46 16.43
N ALA A 23 -54.29 73.62 16.44
CA ALA A 23 -53.69 74.88 16.03
C ALA A 23 -53.87 75.89 17.18
N LEU A 24 -52.91 76.81 17.31
CA LEU A 24 -52.76 77.94 18.27
C LEU A 24 -51.93 77.67 19.52
N ILE A 25 -50.66 78.08 19.50
CA ILE A 25 -50.16 79.25 20.25
C ILE A 25 -48.94 79.83 19.49
N SER A 26 -48.96 81.15 19.42
CA SER A 26 -47.99 82.08 18.84
C SER A 26 -46.83 82.38 19.80
N SER A 27 -45.67 82.73 19.23
CA SER A 27 -44.65 83.66 19.74
C SER A 27 -44.06 83.45 21.15
N CYS A 28 -42.79 83.05 21.21
CA CYS A 28 -41.68 83.78 21.84
C CYS A 28 -40.37 83.01 21.59
N ASP A 29 -39.33 83.73 21.21
CA ASP A 29 -37.95 83.27 21.24
C ASP A 29 -37.52 82.97 22.68
N ASP A 30 -36.74 81.90 22.83
CA ASP A 30 -35.69 81.60 23.83
C ASP A 30 -35.80 80.24 24.56
N TRP A 31 -34.77 79.42 24.28
CA TRP A 31 -34.09 78.43 25.13
C TRP A 31 -34.84 77.19 25.64
N GLY A 32 -34.40 76.02 25.16
CA GLY A 32 -34.43 74.75 25.89
C GLY A 32 -35.19 73.59 25.24
N ASN A 33 -34.56 72.87 24.31
CA ASN A 33 -35.07 71.59 23.81
C ASN A 33 -35.03 70.52 24.92
N THR A 34 -36.16 70.28 25.57
CA THR A 34 -36.46 68.99 26.21
C THR A 34 -37.62 68.35 25.46
N HIS A 35 -37.33 67.33 24.66
CA HIS A 35 -38.34 66.49 24.01
C HIS A 35 -39.18 65.76 25.07
N ARG A 36 -40.42 66.21 25.32
CA ARG A 36 -41.43 65.40 26.02
C ARG A 36 -41.95 64.34 25.05
N ALA A 37 -41.42 63.12 25.14
CA ALA A 37 -41.94 61.97 24.41
C ALA A 37 -43.41 61.73 24.77
N ALA A 38 -44.29 61.61 23.76
CA ALA A 38 -45.69 61.25 23.95
C ALA A 38 -45.77 59.83 24.53
N VAL A 39 -46.35 59.72 25.73
CA VAL A 39 -46.59 58.45 26.43
C VAL A 39 -47.90 57.85 25.90
N VAL A 40 -47.84 56.67 25.28
CA VAL A 40 -49.02 55.91 24.83
C VAL A 40 -49.28 54.75 25.80
N LEU A 41 -50.51 54.63 26.30
CA LEU A 41 -51.00 53.52 27.14
C LEU A 41 -51.65 52.45 26.25
N HIS A 42 -51.34 51.17 26.47
CA HIS A 42 -51.92 50.03 25.77
C HIS A 42 -52.58 49.04 26.72
N GLU A 43 -53.82 48.63 26.43
CA GLU A 43 -54.54 47.59 27.19
C GLU A 43 -54.17 46.17 26.71
N VAL A 44 -54.00 45.25 27.65
CA VAL A 44 -53.61 43.85 27.42
C VAL A 44 -54.83 43.02 27.05
N VAL A 45 -54.81 42.34 25.89
CA VAL A 45 -55.96 41.59 25.34
C VAL A 45 -55.74 40.08 25.46
N SER A 46 -56.80 39.33 25.84
CA SER A 46 -56.81 37.86 25.87
C SER A 46 -56.86 37.26 24.46
N LEU A 47 -56.15 36.15 24.24
CA LEU A 47 -56.21 35.42 22.96
C LEU A 47 -57.56 34.69 22.78
N PRO A 48 -58.25 34.84 21.63
CA PRO A 48 -59.60 34.28 21.40
C PRO A 48 -59.64 32.77 21.11
N GLU A 49 -58.53 32.15 20.69
CA GLU A 49 -58.44 30.73 20.35
C GLU A 49 -57.31 30.04 21.15
N PRO A 50 -57.42 28.72 21.45
CA PRO A 50 -56.36 27.96 22.13
C PRO A 50 -55.13 27.69 21.27
N TYR A 51 -55.13 28.18 20.02
CA TYR A 51 -54.04 28.04 19.08
C TYR A 51 -53.67 29.39 18.50
N MET A 52 -52.39 29.63 18.30
CA MET A 52 -51.90 30.78 17.55
C MET A 52 -51.49 30.35 16.14
N PRO A 53 -52.04 30.97 15.08
CA PRO A 53 -51.63 30.66 13.72
C PRO A 53 -50.24 31.24 13.42
N LEU A 54 -49.31 30.37 13.02
CA LEU A 54 -48.00 30.73 12.53
C LEU A 54 -47.94 30.52 11.01
N HIS A 55 -47.91 31.61 10.26
CA HIS A 55 -47.81 31.57 8.80
C HIS A 55 -46.36 31.35 8.36
N LEU A 56 -46.13 30.29 7.58
CA LEU A 56 -44.84 29.84 7.09
C LEU A 56 -44.96 29.51 5.61
N ASN A 57 -43.90 29.79 4.86
CA ASN A 57 -43.84 29.39 3.45
C ASN A 57 -43.27 27.97 3.36
N GLY A 58 -43.87 27.16 2.49
CA GLY A 58 -43.45 25.80 2.21
C GLY A 58 -43.34 25.51 0.72
N LEU A 59 -42.92 24.30 0.42
CA LEU A 59 -42.78 23.75 -0.92
C LEU A 59 -43.36 22.33 -0.96
N VAL A 60 -43.99 22.00 -2.08
CA VAL A 60 -44.32 20.61 -2.41
C VAL A 60 -43.04 19.84 -2.69
N VAL A 61 -42.90 18.64 -2.10
CA VAL A 61 -41.76 17.73 -2.35
C VAL A 61 -42.27 16.29 -2.46
N ASN A 62 -41.56 15.47 -3.23
CA ASN A 62 -41.80 14.04 -3.21
C ASN A 62 -41.06 13.40 -2.02
N GLN A 63 -41.77 12.66 -1.16
CA GLN A 63 -41.17 12.07 0.04
C GLN A 63 -40.37 10.79 -0.24
N LYS A 64 -40.60 10.13 -1.38
CA LYS A 64 -39.97 8.85 -1.75
C LYS A 64 -39.59 8.82 -3.25
N PRO A 65 -38.66 9.68 -3.69
CA PRO A 65 -38.21 9.65 -5.07
C PRO A 65 -37.44 8.35 -5.37
N GLN A 66 -37.82 7.62 -6.42
CA GLN A 66 -37.10 6.42 -6.86
C GLN A 66 -35.95 6.82 -7.78
N GLY A 67 -34.72 6.70 -7.31
CA GLY A 67 -33.52 7.03 -8.07
C GLY A 67 -33.15 5.97 -9.11
N TYR A 68 -32.70 6.42 -10.28
CA TYR A 68 -32.13 5.60 -11.34
C TYR A 68 -30.72 6.09 -11.64
N GLN A 69 -29.78 5.15 -11.69
CA GLN A 69 -28.35 5.41 -11.88
C GLN A 69 -27.84 4.71 -13.12
N THR A 70 -26.71 5.19 -13.64
CA THR A 70 -25.97 4.47 -14.66
C THR A 70 -25.35 3.21 -14.03
N PRO A 71 -25.36 2.05 -14.73
CA PRO A 71 -24.82 0.79 -14.23
C PRO A 71 -23.29 0.78 -14.25
N VAL A 72 -22.66 1.60 -15.11
CA VAL A 72 -21.20 1.70 -15.25
C VAL A 72 -20.76 3.16 -15.22
N TYR A 73 -19.60 3.37 -14.60
CA TYR A 73 -18.96 4.66 -14.53
C TYR A 73 -18.54 5.19 -15.91
N LYS A 74 -18.93 6.45 -16.20
CA LYS A 74 -18.51 7.24 -17.37
C LYS A 74 -18.96 6.74 -18.75
N ILE A 75 -20.05 5.97 -18.84
CA ILE A 75 -20.67 5.72 -20.15
C ILE A 75 -21.52 6.94 -20.54
N PRO A 76 -21.37 7.49 -21.76
CA PRO A 76 -22.21 8.60 -22.22
C PRO A 76 -23.67 8.19 -22.36
N ILE A 77 -24.59 9.09 -22.08
CA ILE A 77 -26.02 8.89 -22.41
C ILE A 77 -26.21 9.11 -23.92
N ASP A 78 -26.91 8.21 -24.60
CA ASP A 78 -27.21 8.28 -26.04
C ASP A 78 -28.61 8.85 -26.30
N GLU A 79 -29.59 8.36 -25.53
CA GLU A 79 -30.97 8.83 -25.57
C GLU A 79 -31.46 9.06 -24.15
N LEU A 80 -32.32 10.06 -23.98
CA LEU A 80 -32.81 10.48 -22.67
C LEU A 80 -34.26 10.92 -22.80
N VAL A 81 -35.16 10.34 -22.00
CA VAL A 81 -36.55 10.77 -21.92
C VAL A 81 -36.61 12.13 -21.23
N PRO A 82 -37.29 13.13 -21.82
CA PRO A 82 -37.30 14.49 -21.28
C PRO A 82 -37.90 14.56 -19.87
N GLU A 83 -37.35 15.47 -19.06
CA GLU A 83 -37.90 15.81 -17.75
C GLU A 83 -39.36 16.25 -17.85
N GLY A 84 -40.19 15.78 -16.93
CA GLY A 84 -41.65 16.04 -16.91
C GLY A 84 -42.50 14.99 -17.62
N SER A 85 -41.90 14.05 -18.35
CA SER A 85 -42.65 12.93 -18.95
C SER A 85 -43.22 11.99 -17.88
N THR A 86 -44.47 11.56 -18.08
CA THR A 86 -45.06 10.41 -17.38
C THR A 86 -44.53 9.11 -17.98
N VAL A 87 -44.06 8.22 -17.11
CA VAL A 87 -43.50 6.90 -17.47
C VAL A 87 -44.25 5.80 -16.70
N GLU A 88 -44.40 4.65 -17.32
CA GLU A 88 -44.93 3.41 -16.73
C GLU A 88 -43.80 2.41 -16.42
N PRO A 89 -44.01 1.41 -15.55
CA PRO A 89 -43.02 0.37 -15.30
C PRO A 89 -42.67 -0.38 -16.59
N GLY A 90 -41.38 -0.45 -16.92
CA GLY A 90 -40.85 -1.05 -18.15
C GLY A 90 -40.51 -0.03 -19.24
N ASP A 91 -41.03 1.20 -19.13
CA ASP A 91 -40.74 2.27 -20.07
C ASP A 91 -39.26 2.63 -20.03
N HIS A 92 -38.76 3.04 -21.18
CA HIS A 92 -37.40 3.52 -21.34
C HIS A 92 -37.21 4.86 -20.62
N LEU A 93 -36.10 5.00 -19.90
CA LEU A 93 -35.70 6.26 -19.27
C LEU A 93 -34.49 6.87 -19.96
N MET A 94 -33.47 6.05 -20.24
CA MET A 94 -32.28 6.45 -20.98
C MET A 94 -31.60 5.26 -21.66
N THR A 95 -30.98 5.52 -22.80
CA THR A 95 -30.12 4.56 -23.52
C THR A 95 -28.68 5.00 -23.30
N LEU A 96 -27.79 4.05 -23.01
CA LEU A 96 -26.36 4.32 -22.85
C LEU A 96 -25.63 4.08 -24.17
N ASN A 97 -24.69 4.97 -24.51
CA ASN A 97 -23.83 4.81 -25.67
C ASN A 97 -22.75 3.78 -25.36
N VAL A 98 -23.01 2.55 -25.78
CA VAL A 98 -22.12 1.41 -25.53
C VAL A 98 -20.85 1.42 -26.38
N GLY A 99 -20.62 2.40 -27.26
CA GLY A 99 -19.41 2.45 -28.08
C GLY A 99 -18.12 2.42 -27.25
N LEU A 100 -18.10 3.15 -26.13
CA LEU A 100 -16.96 3.16 -25.22
C LEU A 100 -16.83 1.86 -24.42
N ALA A 101 -17.94 1.23 -24.04
CA ALA A 101 -17.92 -0.09 -23.39
C ALA A 101 -17.43 -1.18 -24.35
N LYS A 102 -17.86 -1.17 -25.62
CA LYS A 102 -17.35 -2.06 -26.66
C LYS A 102 -15.85 -1.89 -26.88
N LEU A 103 -15.35 -0.65 -26.90
CA LEU A 103 -13.90 -0.40 -27.00
C LEU A 103 -13.13 -0.89 -25.77
N ARG A 104 -13.70 -0.75 -24.56
CA ARG A 104 -13.12 -1.35 -23.35
C ARG A 104 -13.10 -2.87 -23.42
N LEU A 105 -14.19 -3.50 -23.89
CA LEU A 105 -14.24 -4.95 -24.10
C LEU A 105 -13.13 -5.43 -25.04
N THR A 106 -12.95 -4.78 -26.19
CA THR A 106 -11.85 -5.14 -27.11
C THR A 106 -10.47 -4.94 -26.46
N THR A 107 -10.34 -3.92 -25.60
CA THR A 107 -9.08 -3.69 -24.85
C THR A 107 -8.85 -4.79 -23.81
N TYR A 108 -9.89 -5.22 -23.10
CA TYR A 108 -9.81 -6.33 -22.15
C TYR A 108 -9.54 -7.65 -22.85
N GLU A 109 -10.17 -7.93 -24.00
CA GLU A 109 -9.91 -9.13 -24.80
C GLU A 109 -8.45 -9.19 -25.26
N LEU A 110 -7.92 -8.08 -25.75
CA LEU A 110 -6.51 -7.99 -26.15
C LEU A 110 -5.59 -8.15 -24.93
N ALA A 111 -5.87 -7.50 -23.80
CA ALA A 111 -5.06 -7.65 -22.59
C ALA A 111 -5.10 -9.09 -22.03
N ILE A 112 -6.25 -9.76 -22.09
CA ILE A 112 -6.39 -11.17 -21.72
C ILE A 112 -5.55 -12.04 -22.64
N GLN A 113 -5.64 -11.83 -23.97
CA GLN A 113 -4.84 -12.59 -24.95
C GLN A 113 -3.34 -12.37 -24.76
N GLU A 114 -2.90 -11.12 -24.58
CA GLU A 114 -1.49 -10.79 -24.32
C GLU A 114 -1.00 -11.51 -23.06
N GLN A 115 -1.76 -11.43 -21.97
CA GLN A 115 -1.37 -12.07 -20.71
C GLN A 115 -1.43 -13.60 -20.75
N GLU A 116 -2.35 -14.19 -21.50
CA GLU A 116 -2.39 -15.64 -21.77
C GLU A 116 -1.21 -16.10 -22.62
N HIS A 117 -0.84 -15.32 -23.65
CA HIS A 117 0.32 -15.61 -24.50
C HIS A 117 1.65 -15.46 -23.76
N GLU A 118 1.79 -14.43 -22.93
CA GLU A 118 2.97 -14.23 -22.09
C GLU A 118 3.14 -15.39 -21.10
N LEU A 119 2.06 -15.76 -20.40
CA LEU A 119 2.06 -16.92 -19.50
C LEU A 119 2.42 -18.21 -20.22
N LEU A 120 1.85 -18.44 -21.40
CA LEU A 120 2.12 -19.64 -22.19
C LEU A 120 3.58 -19.69 -22.68
N LEU A 121 4.14 -18.54 -23.08
CA LEU A 121 5.53 -18.44 -23.51
C LEU A 121 6.49 -18.72 -22.33
N GLU A 122 6.23 -18.14 -21.16
CA GLU A 122 7.01 -18.41 -19.94
C GLU A 122 6.92 -19.88 -19.51
N GLN A 123 5.71 -20.47 -19.59
CA GLN A 123 5.50 -21.90 -19.31
C GLN A 123 6.27 -22.79 -20.28
N MET A 124 6.27 -22.47 -21.58
CA MET A 124 7.03 -23.21 -22.58
C MET A 124 8.53 -23.12 -22.32
N GLN A 125 9.07 -21.92 -22.10
CA GLN A 125 10.49 -21.72 -21.80
C GLN A 125 10.91 -22.47 -20.54
N THR A 126 10.11 -22.40 -19.48
CA THR A 126 10.41 -23.11 -18.22
C THR A 126 10.29 -24.62 -18.40
N ALA A 127 9.33 -25.10 -19.19
CA ALA A 127 9.18 -26.53 -19.49
C ALA A 127 10.36 -27.06 -20.32
N ASP A 128 10.83 -26.31 -21.32
CA ASP A 128 12.01 -26.65 -22.12
C ASP A 128 13.27 -26.75 -21.25
N GLN A 129 13.50 -25.76 -20.37
CA GLN A 129 14.62 -25.79 -19.40
C GLN A 129 14.52 -26.98 -18.43
N ILE A 130 13.31 -27.27 -17.91
CA ILE A 130 13.10 -28.45 -17.05
C ILE A 130 13.37 -29.73 -17.82
N TYR A 131 13.00 -29.80 -19.10
CA TYR A 131 13.24 -30.97 -19.95
C TYR A 131 14.74 -31.16 -20.18
N GLU A 132 15.47 -30.12 -20.55
CA GLU A 132 16.93 -30.15 -20.74
C GLU A 132 17.65 -30.61 -19.46
N LEU A 133 17.32 -30.02 -18.31
CA LEU A 133 17.86 -30.45 -17.02
C LEU A 133 17.45 -31.88 -16.64
N SER A 134 16.28 -32.34 -17.06
CA SER A 134 15.84 -33.72 -16.79
C SER A 134 16.60 -34.74 -17.65
N GLU A 135 16.92 -34.38 -18.89
CA GLU A 135 17.78 -35.18 -19.77
C GLU A 135 19.21 -35.23 -19.21
N GLU A 136 19.76 -34.09 -18.82
CA GLU A 136 21.07 -34.00 -18.17
C GLU A 136 21.11 -34.83 -16.89
N LYS A 137 20.09 -34.73 -16.04
CA LYS A 137 19.94 -35.57 -14.84
C LYS A 137 20.01 -37.05 -15.19
N SER A 138 19.25 -37.49 -16.20
CA SER A 138 19.25 -38.90 -16.64
C SER A 138 20.64 -39.34 -17.11
N ASN A 139 21.33 -38.49 -17.87
CA ASN A 139 22.68 -38.76 -18.36
C ASN A 139 23.69 -38.88 -17.21
N VAL A 140 23.65 -37.97 -16.24
CA VAL A 140 24.51 -38.01 -15.04
C VAL A 140 24.20 -39.25 -14.18
N GLN A 141 22.92 -39.64 -14.05
CA GLN A 141 22.54 -40.87 -13.34
C GLN A 141 23.10 -42.13 -14.03
N GLN A 142 23.00 -42.22 -15.36
CA GLN A 142 23.57 -43.33 -16.10
C GLN A 142 25.10 -43.39 -15.96
N GLN A 143 25.78 -42.23 -15.98
CA GLN A 143 27.21 -42.17 -15.75
C GLN A 143 27.58 -42.64 -14.34
N LEU A 144 26.82 -42.23 -13.32
CA LEU A 144 27.00 -42.72 -11.94
C LEU A 144 26.84 -44.24 -11.86
N GLU A 145 25.80 -44.82 -12.47
CA GLU A 145 25.60 -46.27 -12.52
C GLU A 145 26.77 -47.00 -13.21
N ILE A 146 27.31 -46.43 -14.29
CA ILE A 146 28.49 -46.96 -14.98
C ILE A 146 29.72 -46.92 -14.07
N ILE A 147 29.93 -45.82 -13.34
CA ILE A 147 31.07 -45.68 -12.42
C ILE A 147 30.93 -46.64 -11.24
N ASP A 148 29.74 -46.74 -10.63
CA ASP A 148 29.47 -47.69 -9.55
C ASP A 148 29.72 -49.14 -10.01
N ALA A 149 29.30 -49.51 -11.22
CA ALA A 149 29.59 -50.80 -11.81
C ALA A 149 31.11 -51.02 -12.05
N ARG A 150 31.84 -49.99 -12.46
CA ARG A 150 33.31 -50.04 -12.60
C ARG A 150 34.03 -50.19 -11.26
N ILE A 151 33.55 -49.50 -10.22
CA ILE A 151 34.06 -49.65 -8.85
C ILE A 151 33.87 -51.09 -8.38
N ALA A 152 32.68 -51.67 -8.57
CA ALA A 152 32.39 -53.06 -8.21
C ALA A 152 33.25 -54.06 -9.01
N ALA A 153 33.40 -53.85 -10.33
CA ALA A 153 34.25 -54.70 -11.17
C ALA A 153 35.74 -54.60 -10.78
N SER A 154 36.22 -53.41 -10.40
CA SER A 154 37.57 -53.23 -9.86
C SER A 154 37.76 -54.03 -8.57
N GLN A 155 36.78 -53.99 -7.65
CA GLN A 155 36.85 -54.75 -6.40
C GLN A 155 36.99 -56.27 -6.61
N GLU A 156 36.27 -56.82 -7.59
CA GLU A 156 36.36 -58.24 -7.94
C GLU A 156 37.72 -58.59 -8.54
N LYS A 157 38.21 -57.77 -9.48
CA LYS A 157 39.54 -57.95 -10.09
C LYS A 157 40.66 -57.90 -9.06
N ASP A 158 40.55 -56.98 -8.10
CA ASP A 158 41.55 -56.85 -7.02
C ASP A 158 41.59 -58.09 -6.14
N HIS A 159 40.42 -58.66 -5.83
CA HIS A 159 40.33 -59.89 -5.06
C HIS A 159 41.01 -61.06 -5.79
N ASP A 160 40.80 -61.18 -7.10
CA ASP A 160 41.41 -62.22 -7.93
C ASP A 160 42.93 -62.03 -8.06
N GLU A 161 43.41 -60.81 -8.30
CA GLU A 161 44.85 -60.53 -8.39
C GLU A 161 45.57 -60.81 -7.07
N ILE A 162 44.97 -60.43 -5.92
CA ILE A 162 45.49 -60.75 -4.59
C ILE A 162 45.51 -62.27 -4.36
N ALA A 163 44.47 -63.00 -4.81
CA ALA A 163 44.41 -64.45 -4.69
C ALA A 163 45.50 -65.15 -5.53
N ILE A 164 45.74 -64.67 -6.75
CA ILE A 164 46.82 -65.17 -7.64
C ILE A 164 48.18 -64.92 -7.01
N ALA A 165 48.49 -63.69 -6.59
CA ALA A 165 49.77 -63.34 -5.99
C ALA A 165 50.03 -64.12 -4.68
N LYS A 166 48.97 -64.37 -3.90
CA LYS A 166 49.07 -65.22 -2.71
C LYS A 166 49.39 -66.67 -3.09
N GLY A 167 48.76 -67.21 -4.14
CA GLY A 167 49.06 -68.54 -4.68
C GLY A 167 50.49 -68.67 -5.19
N GLU A 168 51.00 -67.65 -5.90
CA GLU A 168 52.40 -67.58 -6.36
C GLU A 168 53.38 -67.58 -5.18
N LEU A 169 53.10 -66.79 -4.13
CA LEU A 169 53.92 -66.76 -2.92
C LEU A 169 53.91 -68.11 -2.17
N ASP A 170 52.75 -68.76 -2.08
CA ASP A 170 52.63 -70.07 -1.43
C ASP A 170 53.38 -71.16 -2.22
N LEU A 171 53.38 -71.10 -3.55
CA LEU A 171 54.20 -71.98 -4.40
C LEU A 171 55.69 -71.72 -4.17
N ALA A 172 56.13 -70.45 -4.16
CA ALA A 172 57.52 -70.09 -3.92
C ALA A 172 58.01 -70.54 -2.53
N LYS A 173 57.17 -70.42 -1.50
CA LYS A 173 57.46 -70.95 -0.15
C LYS A 173 57.62 -72.47 -0.15
N LYS A 174 56.77 -73.21 -0.87
CA LYS A 174 56.93 -74.67 -1.03
C LYS A 174 58.25 -75.01 -1.71
N MET A 175 58.66 -74.27 -2.74
CA MET A 175 59.96 -74.48 -3.40
C MET A 175 61.13 -74.24 -2.42
N ILE A 176 61.06 -73.21 -1.58
CA ILE A 176 62.05 -72.98 -0.51
C ILE A 176 62.09 -74.16 0.46
N GLU A 177 60.93 -74.65 0.92
CA GLU A 177 60.86 -75.79 1.82
C GLU A 177 61.44 -77.06 1.21
N ASP A 178 61.09 -77.36 -0.05
CA ASP A 178 61.57 -78.54 -0.76
C ASP A 178 63.09 -78.47 -1.01
N ALA A 179 63.60 -77.31 -1.44
CA ALA A 179 65.03 -77.06 -1.58
C ALA A 179 65.77 -77.20 -0.24
N LYS A 180 65.20 -76.68 0.86
CA LYS A 180 65.76 -76.82 2.21
C LYS A 180 65.76 -78.26 2.69
N ARG A 181 64.66 -79.00 2.51
CA ARG A 181 64.56 -80.43 2.87
C ARG A 181 65.58 -81.25 2.09
N ARG A 182 65.75 -80.94 0.80
CA ARG A 182 66.77 -81.57 -0.05
C ARG A 182 68.18 -81.26 0.45
N LEU A 183 68.47 -80.00 0.76
CA LEU A 183 69.75 -79.59 1.32
C LEU A 183 70.06 -80.34 2.62
N VAL A 184 69.15 -80.30 3.59
CA VAL A 184 69.31 -81.00 4.88
C VAL A 184 69.50 -82.51 4.70
N ARG A 185 68.76 -83.12 3.76
CA ARG A 185 68.93 -84.55 3.45
C ARG A 185 70.33 -84.84 2.90
N LEU A 186 70.83 -84.01 1.98
CA LEU A 186 72.16 -84.20 1.38
C LEU A 186 73.29 -83.90 2.38
N GLU A 187 73.13 -82.92 3.26
CA GLU A 187 74.05 -82.63 4.37
C GLU A 187 74.14 -83.82 5.34
N ASN A 188 73.00 -84.43 5.70
CA ASN A 188 72.98 -85.62 6.53
C ASN A 188 73.69 -86.81 5.85
N LEU A 189 73.51 -86.99 4.54
CA LEU A 189 74.18 -88.04 3.76
C LEU A 189 75.68 -87.77 3.54
N GLN A 190 76.14 -86.52 3.68
CA GLN A 190 77.56 -86.15 3.66
C GLN A 190 78.30 -86.67 4.89
N LEU A 191 77.64 -86.62 6.05
CA LEU A 191 78.19 -87.15 7.31
C LEU A 191 78.44 -88.66 7.22
N ASP A 192 77.68 -89.35 6.36
CA ASP A 192 77.82 -90.78 6.06
C ASP A 192 78.75 -91.09 4.88
N ALA A 193 79.47 -90.09 4.33
CA ALA A 193 80.40 -90.17 3.18
C ALA A 193 79.80 -90.73 1.87
N ALA A 194 78.46 -90.73 1.73
CA ALA A 194 77.76 -91.36 0.61
C ALA A 194 77.53 -90.43 -0.60
N ILE A 195 77.89 -89.15 -0.52
CA ILE A 195 77.54 -88.12 -1.50
C ILE A 195 78.71 -87.18 -1.83
N SER A 196 78.77 -86.76 -3.10
CA SER A 196 79.77 -85.82 -3.59
C SER A 196 79.54 -84.39 -3.03
N PRO A 197 80.59 -83.68 -2.58
CA PRO A 197 80.50 -82.28 -2.15
C PRO A 197 79.82 -81.35 -3.18
N ARG A 198 79.92 -81.69 -4.48
CA ARG A 198 79.28 -80.93 -5.57
C ARG A 198 77.75 -80.97 -5.53
N GLU A 199 77.14 -82.06 -5.05
CA GLU A 199 75.68 -82.17 -4.97
C GLU A 199 75.10 -81.31 -3.84
N ILE A 200 75.87 -81.14 -2.77
CA ILE A 200 75.50 -80.30 -1.62
C ILE A 200 75.63 -78.83 -1.97
N GLU A 201 76.70 -78.47 -2.66
CA GLU A 201 76.85 -77.12 -3.20
C GLU A 201 75.73 -76.77 -4.19
N LYS A 202 75.37 -77.70 -5.08
CA LYS A 202 74.22 -77.50 -5.96
C LYS A 202 72.92 -77.32 -5.17
N ALA A 203 72.72 -78.07 -4.08
CA ALA A 203 71.54 -77.91 -3.23
C ALA A 203 71.53 -76.57 -2.47
N TRP A 204 72.71 -76.05 -2.07
CA TRP A 204 72.85 -74.70 -1.51
C TRP A 204 72.50 -73.62 -2.53
N GLN A 205 72.94 -73.78 -3.78
CA GLN A 205 72.58 -72.90 -4.90
C GLN A 205 71.08 -72.96 -5.19
N ASP A 206 70.50 -74.16 -5.30
CA ASP A 206 69.06 -74.37 -5.52
C ASP A 206 68.24 -73.70 -4.39
N TYR A 207 68.72 -73.77 -3.13
CA TYR A 207 68.09 -73.11 -1.98
C TYR A 207 68.20 -71.58 -2.04
N ALA A 208 69.38 -71.04 -2.37
CA ALA A 208 69.59 -69.60 -2.52
C ALA A 208 68.76 -69.00 -3.66
N VAL A 209 68.68 -69.70 -4.80
CA VAL A 209 67.81 -69.34 -5.94
C VAL A 209 66.35 -69.33 -5.48
N ALA A 210 65.88 -70.38 -4.80
CA ALA A 210 64.50 -70.43 -4.30
C ALA A 210 64.18 -69.29 -3.31
N GLN A 211 65.13 -68.89 -2.45
CA GLN A 211 64.96 -67.75 -1.55
C GLN A 211 64.80 -66.42 -2.30
N GLN A 212 65.64 -66.17 -3.32
CA GLN A 212 65.56 -64.92 -4.07
C GLN A 212 64.32 -64.85 -4.95
N THR A 213 63.98 -65.94 -5.63
CA THR A 213 62.77 -66.02 -6.47
C THR A 213 61.48 -65.80 -5.66
N ALA A 214 61.45 -66.13 -4.37
CA ALA A 214 60.28 -65.89 -3.52
C ALA A 214 60.09 -64.42 -3.10
N ARG A 215 61.09 -63.54 -3.27
CA ARG A 215 60.97 -62.12 -2.89
C ARG A 215 60.03 -61.35 -3.83
N VAL A 216 60.04 -61.67 -5.12
CA VAL A 216 59.18 -61.05 -6.14
C VAL A 216 57.69 -61.23 -5.81
N PRO A 217 57.15 -62.46 -5.65
CA PRO A 217 55.74 -62.64 -5.32
C PRO A 217 55.36 -62.12 -3.92
N ALA A 218 56.32 -62.05 -2.98
CA ALA A 218 56.07 -61.47 -1.66
C ALA A 218 55.80 -59.96 -1.73
N ILE A 219 56.66 -59.25 -2.46
CA ILE A 219 56.55 -57.80 -2.66
C ILE A 219 55.37 -57.47 -3.57
N ARG A 220 55.12 -58.28 -4.62
CA ARG A 220 53.92 -58.16 -5.46
C ARG A 220 52.63 -58.32 -4.66
N LEU A 221 52.56 -59.27 -3.72
CA LEU A 221 51.39 -59.42 -2.85
C LEU A 221 51.23 -58.23 -1.89
N GLU A 222 52.32 -57.72 -1.33
CA GLU A 222 52.31 -56.53 -0.46
C GLU A 222 51.83 -55.29 -1.24
N TYR A 223 52.34 -55.14 -2.46
CA TYR A 223 51.97 -54.10 -3.41
C TYR A 223 50.46 -54.15 -3.76
N LEU A 224 49.97 -55.30 -4.21
CA LEU A 224 48.56 -55.49 -4.58
C LEU A 224 47.60 -55.27 -3.39
N LYS A 225 48.01 -55.65 -2.16
CA LYS A 225 47.22 -55.41 -0.95
C LYS A 225 47.12 -53.94 -0.58
N ASN A 226 48.14 -53.16 -0.90
CA ASN A 226 48.26 -51.80 -0.41
C ASN A 226 47.88 -50.75 -1.47
N ILE A 227 47.90 -51.07 -2.78
CA ILE A 227 47.99 -50.01 -3.80
C ILE A 227 47.11 -50.21 -5.05
N THR A 228 47.37 -51.19 -5.93
CA THR A 228 46.89 -51.19 -7.34
C THR A 228 45.38 -51.22 -7.53
N GLY A 229 44.67 -51.91 -6.66
CA GLY A 229 43.22 -51.96 -6.70
C GLY A 229 42.54 -50.78 -6.03
N SER A 230 43.15 -50.30 -4.95
CA SER A 230 42.67 -49.14 -4.21
C SER A 230 42.83 -47.84 -5.00
N THR A 231 43.85 -47.70 -5.85
CA THR A 231 44.13 -46.45 -6.57
C THR A 231 43.13 -46.17 -7.68
N MET A 232 42.90 -47.12 -8.58
CA MET A 232 41.90 -46.95 -9.65
C MET A 232 40.50 -46.77 -9.06
N ARG A 233 40.19 -47.52 -7.99
CA ARG A 233 38.92 -47.38 -7.28
C ARG A 233 38.75 -45.99 -6.66
N GLN A 234 39.78 -45.49 -5.98
CA GLN A 234 39.73 -44.17 -5.35
C GLN A 234 39.63 -43.04 -6.38
N LEU A 235 40.25 -43.19 -7.57
CA LEU A 235 40.02 -42.28 -8.70
C LEU A 235 38.57 -42.32 -9.20
N LEU A 236 38.00 -43.52 -9.36
CA LEU A 236 36.58 -43.68 -9.71
C LEU A 236 35.65 -43.14 -8.62
N GLU A 237 36.02 -43.23 -7.34
CA GLU A 237 35.28 -42.63 -6.22
C GLU A 237 35.29 -41.09 -6.29
N TYR A 238 36.41 -40.46 -6.67
CA TYR A 238 36.44 -39.01 -6.93
C TYR A 238 35.54 -38.60 -8.11
N ASP A 239 35.56 -39.36 -9.20
CA ASP A 239 34.68 -39.11 -10.36
C ASP A 239 33.20 -39.29 -9.96
N ARG A 240 32.90 -40.33 -9.18
CA ARG A 240 31.57 -40.59 -8.61
C ARG A 240 31.09 -39.43 -7.74
N ASP A 241 31.93 -38.94 -6.82
CA ASP A 241 31.58 -37.86 -5.92
C ASP A 241 31.37 -36.53 -6.67
N THR A 242 32.13 -36.31 -7.75
CA THR A 242 31.96 -35.17 -8.65
C THR A 242 30.60 -35.21 -9.35
N LEU A 243 30.24 -36.35 -9.95
CA LEU A 243 28.93 -36.54 -10.58
C LEU A 243 27.78 -36.52 -9.55
N ALA A 244 28.00 -36.99 -8.32
CA ALA A 244 27.00 -36.95 -7.26
C ALA A 244 26.71 -35.51 -6.80
N LEU A 245 27.70 -34.62 -6.82
CA LEU A 245 27.52 -33.18 -6.59
C LEU A 245 26.69 -32.54 -7.71
N ASP A 246 26.98 -32.89 -8.97
CA ASP A 246 26.18 -32.42 -10.12
C ASP A 246 24.72 -32.84 -10.03
N LEU A 247 24.47 -34.07 -9.60
CA LEU A 247 23.11 -34.56 -9.42
C LEU A 247 22.38 -33.85 -8.27
N GLY A 248 23.10 -33.49 -7.21
CA GLY A 248 22.51 -32.94 -5.99
C GLY A 248 22.07 -33.97 -4.95
N ASN A 249 22.65 -35.18 -4.95
CA ASN A 249 22.19 -36.32 -4.15
C ASN A 249 22.17 -36.11 -2.61
N ASN A 250 22.76 -35.03 -2.09
CA ASN A 250 22.83 -34.72 -0.66
C ASN A 250 21.91 -33.57 -0.20
N ASN A 251 20.89 -33.20 -0.99
CA ASN A 251 20.09 -31.96 -0.81
C ASN A 251 20.92 -30.66 -0.86
N ILE A 252 22.19 -30.76 -1.24
CA ILE A 252 23.11 -29.63 -1.39
C ILE A 252 23.26 -29.38 -2.89
N GLY A 253 22.27 -28.71 -3.48
CA GLY A 253 22.38 -28.16 -4.84
C GLY A 253 22.17 -29.13 -6.01
N GLY A 254 22.75 -28.79 -7.16
CA GLY A 254 22.80 -29.59 -8.38
C GLY A 254 21.58 -29.44 -9.27
N ILE A 255 21.55 -30.26 -10.33
CA ILE A 255 20.47 -30.31 -11.33
C ILE A 255 19.10 -30.50 -10.66
N PHE A 256 19.00 -31.32 -9.61
CA PHE A 256 17.75 -31.53 -8.88
C PHE A 256 17.20 -30.24 -8.24
N LYS A 257 18.10 -29.42 -7.66
CA LYS A 257 17.70 -28.16 -7.04
C LYS A 257 17.33 -27.11 -8.08
N SER A 258 18.03 -27.06 -9.22
CA SER A 258 17.67 -26.19 -10.35
C SER A 258 16.27 -26.52 -10.90
N ILE A 259 15.94 -27.80 -11.09
CA ILE A 259 14.60 -28.24 -11.49
C ILE A 259 13.55 -27.82 -10.44
N THR A 260 13.86 -27.99 -9.16
CA THR A 260 12.94 -27.62 -8.06
C THR A 260 12.72 -26.11 -7.97
N ALA A 261 13.78 -25.32 -8.16
CA ALA A 261 13.74 -23.87 -8.22
C ALA A 261 12.85 -23.39 -9.37
N LEU A 262 13.10 -23.88 -10.60
CA LEU A 262 12.30 -23.54 -11.78
C LEU A 262 10.82 -23.89 -11.60
N ARG A 263 10.49 -25.07 -11.06
CA ARG A 263 9.10 -25.45 -10.77
C ARG A 263 8.43 -24.53 -9.77
N LYS A 264 9.16 -24.10 -8.74
CA LYS A 264 8.63 -23.20 -7.72
C LYS A 264 8.43 -21.79 -8.27
N THR A 265 9.34 -21.31 -9.11
CA THR A 265 9.20 -20.04 -9.85
C THR A 265 7.98 -20.11 -10.76
N GLN A 266 7.85 -21.16 -11.57
CA GLN A 266 6.67 -21.39 -12.43
C GLN A 266 5.36 -21.36 -11.63
N GLN A 267 5.30 -22.07 -10.49
CA GLN A 267 4.11 -22.10 -9.65
C GLN A 267 3.73 -20.71 -9.11
N VAL A 268 4.72 -19.92 -8.70
CA VAL A 268 4.49 -18.55 -8.19
C VAL A 268 4.00 -17.64 -9.32
N THR A 269 4.61 -17.72 -10.50
CA THR A 269 4.21 -16.92 -11.68
C THR A 269 2.81 -17.28 -12.16
N GLU A 270 2.46 -18.57 -12.21
CA GLU A 270 1.11 -19.04 -12.55
C GLU A 270 0.04 -18.56 -11.57
N GLN A 271 0.36 -18.51 -10.27
CA GLN A 271 -0.57 -17.98 -9.26
C GLN A 271 -0.84 -16.49 -9.48
N LEU A 272 0.21 -15.69 -9.73
CA LEU A 272 0.06 -14.26 -10.00
C LEU A 272 -0.71 -13.97 -11.30
N SER A 273 -0.36 -14.68 -12.38
CA SER A 273 -0.98 -14.48 -13.69
C SER A 273 -2.44 -14.93 -13.69
N SER A 274 -2.77 -16.06 -13.06
CA SER A 274 -4.15 -16.56 -12.96
C SER A 274 -5.07 -15.64 -12.16
N GLU A 275 -4.57 -15.01 -11.08
CA GLU A 275 -5.33 -14.01 -10.33
C GLU A 275 -5.54 -12.73 -11.14
N SER A 276 -4.53 -12.29 -11.89
CA SER A 276 -4.63 -11.14 -12.78
C SER A 276 -5.65 -11.37 -13.90
N LEU A 277 -5.59 -12.54 -14.55
CA LEU A 277 -6.56 -12.96 -15.57
C LEU A 277 -7.98 -13.03 -15.01
N ARG A 278 -8.20 -13.62 -13.83
CA ARG A 278 -9.52 -13.66 -13.18
C ARG A 278 -10.15 -12.28 -13.03
N ARG A 279 -9.35 -11.24 -12.76
CA ARG A 279 -9.84 -9.86 -12.63
C ARG A 279 -10.17 -9.23 -13.98
N LEU A 280 -9.35 -9.47 -14.99
CA LEU A 280 -9.64 -9.04 -16.36
C LEU A 280 -10.94 -9.68 -16.85
N TYR A 281 -11.13 -10.97 -16.59
CA TYR A 281 -12.37 -11.69 -16.86
C TYR A 281 -13.57 -11.08 -16.13
N ALA A 282 -13.47 -10.84 -14.82
CA ALA A 282 -14.54 -10.21 -14.05
C ALA A 282 -14.89 -8.79 -14.57
N SER A 283 -13.88 -8.00 -14.94
CA SER A 283 -14.08 -6.65 -15.49
C SER A 283 -14.73 -6.68 -16.86
N ARG A 284 -14.32 -7.62 -17.72
CA ARG A 284 -14.92 -7.88 -19.02
C ARG A 284 -16.37 -8.30 -18.88
N ASP A 285 -16.66 -9.26 -18.00
CA ASP A 285 -18.02 -9.78 -17.79
C ASP A 285 -18.97 -8.70 -17.27
N HIS A 286 -18.47 -7.77 -16.44
CA HIS A 286 -19.23 -6.60 -16.02
C HIS A 286 -19.61 -5.69 -17.21
N ASP A 287 -18.67 -5.36 -18.10
CA ASP A 287 -18.93 -4.53 -19.28
C ASP A 287 -19.78 -5.29 -20.34
N ILE A 288 -19.68 -6.61 -20.45
CA ILE A 288 -20.54 -7.45 -21.32
C ILE A 288 -22.01 -7.29 -20.92
N ASN A 289 -22.31 -7.37 -19.62
CA ASN A 289 -23.68 -7.22 -19.13
C ASN A 289 -24.28 -5.86 -19.50
N VAL A 290 -23.44 -4.82 -19.56
CA VAL A 290 -23.85 -3.45 -19.83
C VAL A 290 -24.00 -3.18 -21.32
N VAL A 291 -23.21 -3.86 -22.15
CA VAL A 291 -23.44 -3.90 -23.60
C VAL A 291 -24.70 -4.68 -23.94
N GLY A 292 -25.02 -5.74 -23.19
CA GLY A 292 -26.21 -6.56 -23.37
C GLY A 292 -27.51 -5.89 -22.92
N ASP A 293 -27.48 -5.08 -21.86
CA ASP A 293 -28.61 -4.31 -21.34
C ASP A 293 -28.25 -2.82 -21.16
N ASN A 294 -28.25 -2.09 -22.28
CA ASN A 294 -27.87 -0.68 -22.31
C ASN A 294 -29.05 0.30 -22.10
N VAL A 295 -30.24 -0.23 -21.83
CA VAL A 295 -31.49 0.53 -21.72
C VAL A 295 -31.94 0.54 -20.27
N ILE A 296 -31.85 1.69 -19.61
CA ILE A 296 -32.36 1.82 -18.25
C ILE A 296 -33.86 2.03 -18.32
N ARG A 297 -34.61 1.12 -17.68
CA ARG A 297 -36.07 1.11 -17.66
C ARG A 297 -36.63 1.55 -16.32
N ALA A 298 -37.79 2.20 -16.35
CA ALA A 298 -38.55 2.57 -15.18
C ALA A 298 -39.01 1.32 -14.43
N ARG A 299 -38.77 1.27 -13.12
CA ARG A 299 -39.26 0.21 -12.23
C ARG A 299 -40.65 0.53 -11.67
N GLN A 300 -41.09 1.77 -11.80
CA GLN A 300 -42.35 2.26 -11.26
C GLN A 300 -42.97 3.34 -12.15
N ALA A 301 -44.29 3.50 -12.09
CA ALA A 301 -45.00 4.58 -12.75
C ALA A 301 -44.72 5.93 -12.06
N GLY A 302 -44.73 7.03 -12.81
CA GLY A 302 -44.65 8.39 -12.24
C GLY A 302 -44.15 9.45 -13.23
N VAL A 303 -43.82 10.63 -12.72
CA VAL A 303 -43.24 11.73 -13.51
C VAL A 303 -41.73 11.72 -13.36
N LEU A 304 -41.01 11.74 -14.48
CA LEU A 304 -39.55 11.77 -14.51
C LEU A 304 -39.01 13.16 -14.15
N ARG A 305 -38.02 13.21 -13.26
CA ARG A 305 -37.32 14.41 -12.83
C ARG A 305 -35.82 14.20 -12.80
N TYR A 306 -35.06 15.19 -13.23
CA TYR A 306 -33.61 15.11 -13.20
C TYR A 306 -33.08 15.60 -11.85
N GLN A 307 -31.95 15.03 -11.42
CA GLN A 307 -31.28 15.48 -10.20
C GLN A 307 -30.74 16.91 -10.34
N ASP A 308 -30.14 17.21 -11.49
CA ASP A 308 -29.57 18.50 -11.84
C ASP A 308 -30.20 18.98 -13.17
N SER A 309 -30.47 20.28 -13.30
CA SER A 309 -31.15 20.89 -14.46
C SER A 309 -30.29 20.96 -15.73
N GLY A 310 -29.39 20.00 -15.94
CA GLY A 310 -28.38 20.01 -17.00
C GLY A 310 -27.98 18.63 -17.49
N ILE A 311 -28.81 17.60 -17.26
CA ILE A 311 -28.56 16.27 -17.83
C ILE A 311 -28.88 16.30 -19.32
N ASN A 312 -27.84 16.10 -20.13
CA ASN A 312 -27.94 16.08 -21.58
C ASN A 312 -27.44 14.76 -22.15
N VAL A 313 -27.89 14.48 -23.38
CA VAL A 313 -27.27 13.45 -24.22
C VAL A 313 -25.78 13.76 -24.38
N GLY A 314 -24.94 12.74 -24.25
CA GLY A 314 -23.47 12.82 -24.28
C GLY A 314 -22.81 12.98 -22.91
N ASP A 315 -23.56 13.35 -21.87
CA ASP A 315 -23.01 13.51 -20.53
C ASP A 315 -22.58 12.17 -19.92
N ARG A 316 -21.56 12.24 -19.06
CA ARG A 316 -20.96 11.07 -18.40
C ARG A 316 -21.14 11.19 -16.90
N TYR A 317 -21.87 10.24 -16.33
CA TYR A 317 -22.17 10.22 -14.92
C TYR A 317 -21.45 9.11 -14.18
N ARG A 318 -21.43 9.26 -12.85
CA ARG A 318 -21.01 8.19 -11.95
C ARG A 318 -22.21 7.26 -11.68
N GLN A 319 -21.98 6.14 -11.01
CA GLN A 319 -23.03 5.28 -10.45
C GLN A 319 -23.74 5.98 -9.28
N THR A 320 -24.37 7.12 -9.54
CA THR A 320 -25.23 7.88 -8.63
C THR A 320 -26.58 8.06 -9.30
N SER A 321 -27.65 8.18 -8.53
CA SER A 321 -28.98 8.42 -9.09
C SER A 321 -29.02 9.78 -9.79
N ILE A 322 -29.10 9.78 -11.11
CA ILE A 322 -29.10 11.01 -11.92
C ILE A 322 -30.52 11.47 -12.24
N MET A 323 -31.50 10.56 -12.17
CA MET A 323 -32.90 10.87 -12.39
C MET A 323 -33.76 10.15 -11.36
N PHE A 324 -34.93 10.71 -11.12
CA PHE A 324 -35.90 10.21 -10.18
C PHE A 324 -37.25 10.08 -10.86
N VAL A 325 -37.97 9.00 -10.58
CA VAL A 325 -39.39 8.88 -10.96
C VAL A 325 -40.22 9.20 -9.72
N LEU A 326 -41.04 10.24 -9.82
CA LEU A 326 -41.84 10.80 -8.74
C LEU A 326 -43.28 10.31 -8.85
N GLN A 327 -43.82 9.74 -7.77
CA GLN A 327 -45.21 9.30 -7.71
C GLN A 327 -46.10 10.33 -7.04
N ASP A 328 -47.29 10.56 -7.61
CA ASP A 328 -48.28 11.51 -7.09
C ASP A 328 -48.72 11.18 -5.66
N LYS A 329 -48.83 9.89 -5.32
CA LYS A 329 -49.22 9.43 -3.97
C LYS A 329 -48.19 9.74 -2.90
N ASP A 330 -46.93 9.98 -3.29
CA ASP A 330 -45.81 10.26 -2.37
C ASP A 330 -45.52 11.76 -2.26
N MET A 331 -46.35 12.61 -2.89
CA MET A 331 -46.26 14.06 -2.77
C MET A 331 -46.70 14.51 -1.37
N GLY A 332 -45.93 15.41 -0.78
CA GLY A 332 -46.27 16.08 0.47
C GLY A 332 -45.73 17.50 0.49
N PHE A 333 -45.80 18.15 1.65
CA PHE A 333 -45.28 19.49 1.82
C PHE A 333 -44.10 19.50 2.76
N THR A 334 -43.18 20.43 2.53
CA THR A 334 -42.17 20.80 3.51
C THR A 334 -42.20 22.29 3.77
N PHE A 335 -41.95 22.69 5.01
CA PHE A 335 -41.80 24.09 5.36
C PHE A 335 -40.68 24.25 6.39
N ASP A 336 -40.20 25.48 6.53
CA ASP A 336 -39.10 25.80 7.42
C ASP A 336 -39.64 26.36 8.73
N LEU A 337 -39.37 25.66 9.84
CA LEU A 337 -39.74 26.07 11.19
C LEU A 337 -38.54 26.76 11.85
N PRO A 338 -38.54 28.08 12.07
CA PRO A 338 -37.44 28.77 12.72
C PRO A 338 -37.11 28.17 14.09
N VAL A 339 -35.81 28.11 14.44
CA VAL A 339 -35.33 27.44 15.68
C VAL A 339 -36.06 27.92 16.93
N ARG A 340 -36.37 29.22 17.02
CA ARG A 340 -37.10 29.82 18.16
C ARG A 340 -38.47 29.19 18.42
N TRP A 341 -39.08 28.57 17.41
CA TRP A 341 -40.41 27.95 17.50
C TRP A 341 -40.36 26.44 17.72
N ARG A 342 -39.18 25.81 17.68
CA ARG A 342 -39.05 24.34 17.68
C ARG A 342 -39.69 23.69 18.90
N ASN A 343 -39.54 24.30 20.07
CA ASN A 343 -40.02 23.75 21.34
C ASN A 343 -41.54 23.86 21.50
N MET A 344 -42.20 24.69 20.67
CA MET A 344 -43.65 24.89 20.71
C MET A 344 -44.39 23.99 19.71
N VAL A 345 -43.68 23.19 18.93
CA VAL A 345 -44.24 22.36 17.86
C VAL A 345 -43.88 20.90 18.13
N THR A 346 -44.92 20.11 18.34
CA THR A 346 -44.86 18.66 18.50
C THR A 346 -45.39 17.97 17.24
N VAL A 347 -44.87 16.78 16.95
CA VAL A 347 -45.37 15.92 15.87
C VAL A 347 -46.63 15.21 16.38
N ALA A 348 -47.62 15.00 15.51
CA ALA A 348 -48.81 14.25 15.86
C ALA A 348 -48.43 12.88 16.44
N SER A 349 -49.02 12.52 17.57
CA SER A 349 -48.78 11.25 18.26
C SER A 349 -50.11 10.59 18.63
N GLU A 350 -50.10 9.31 18.97
CA GLU A 350 -51.32 8.63 19.45
C GLU A 350 -51.89 9.27 20.73
N GLN A 351 -51.04 9.93 21.54
CA GLN A 351 -51.42 10.58 22.80
C GLN A 351 -51.98 12.00 22.60
N ASP A 352 -51.60 12.66 21.51
CA ASP A 352 -52.07 13.99 21.12
C ASP A 352 -52.24 14.04 19.59
N PRO A 353 -53.41 13.61 19.07
CA PRO A 353 -53.65 13.54 17.63
C PRO A 353 -53.81 14.93 16.99
N ASP A 354 -54.07 15.97 17.78
CA ASP A 354 -54.22 17.35 17.32
C ASP A 354 -52.88 18.11 17.29
N ALA A 355 -51.82 17.54 17.87
CA ALA A 355 -50.47 18.09 17.81
C ALA A 355 -49.95 18.22 16.36
N GLY A 356 -49.33 19.37 16.06
CA GLY A 356 -48.72 19.60 14.75
C GLY A 356 -49.74 19.76 13.61
N ARG A 357 -50.97 20.21 13.92
CA ARG A 357 -51.99 20.53 12.91
C ARG A 357 -51.54 21.70 12.03
N VAL A 358 -51.61 21.50 10.72
CA VAL A 358 -51.25 22.49 9.71
C VAL A 358 -52.42 22.66 8.75
N SER A 359 -52.79 23.90 8.48
CA SER A 359 -53.64 24.22 7.33
C SER A 359 -52.78 24.75 6.20
N VAL A 360 -52.86 24.11 5.04
CA VAL A 360 -52.06 24.43 3.85
C VAL A 360 -52.95 25.08 2.80
N ASN A 361 -52.51 26.20 2.27
CA ASN A 361 -53.07 26.84 1.09
C ASN A 361 -52.12 26.61 -0.09
N VAL A 362 -52.67 26.20 -1.23
CA VAL A 362 -51.91 26.00 -2.49
C VAL A 362 -52.46 27.00 -3.51
N PRO A 363 -51.89 28.22 -3.56
CA PRO A 363 -52.44 29.31 -4.36
C PRO A 363 -52.59 28.97 -5.84
N GLN A 364 -51.64 28.19 -6.39
CA GLN A 364 -51.57 27.83 -7.81
C GLN A 364 -52.69 26.89 -8.26
N LEU A 365 -53.25 26.11 -7.33
CA LEU A 365 -54.37 25.20 -7.59
C LEU A 365 -55.71 25.77 -7.08
N GLY A 366 -55.71 26.98 -6.51
CA GLY A 366 -56.89 27.59 -5.91
C GLY A 366 -57.40 26.89 -4.64
N ILE A 367 -56.59 26.01 -4.04
CA ILE A 367 -57.00 25.23 -2.87
C ILE A 367 -56.72 26.05 -1.60
N LYS A 368 -57.78 26.60 -1.00
CA LYS A 368 -57.68 27.55 0.11
C LYS A 368 -57.39 26.95 1.49
N LYS A 369 -57.74 25.68 1.71
CA LYS A 369 -57.56 25.03 3.03
C LYS A 369 -57.49 23.51 2.90
N LEU A 370 -56.28 22.96 2.97
CA LEU A 370 -55.98 21.55 3.12
C LEU A 370 -55.52 21.30 4.56
N GLU A 371 -56.17 20.38 5.24
CA GLU A 371 -55.71 19.97 6.57
C GLU A 371 -54.66 18.88 6.45
N GLY A 372 -53.54 19.07 7.15
CA GLY A 372 -52.43 18.13 7.22
C GLY A 372 -51.85 18.08 8.63
N LEU A 373 -51.04 17.06 8.86
CA LEU A 373 -50.31 16.87 10.12
C LEU A 373 -48.81 16.88 9.84
N VAL A 374 -48.05 17.56 10.70
CA VAL A 374 -46.58 17.46 10.70
C VAL A 374 -46.23 16.01 11.04
N ARG A 375 -45.54 15.33 10.11
CA ARG A 375 -45.11 13.93 10.24
C ARG A 375 -43.72 13.83 10.83
N SER A 376 -42.82 14.71 10.41
CA SER A 376 -41.45 14.73 10.92
C SER A 376 -40.91 16.15 10.94
N ILE A 377 -40.01 16.40 11.89
CA ILE A 377 -39.24 17.62 12.00
C ILE A 377 -37.78 17.18 11.98
N SER A 378 -36.95 17.81 11.13
CA SER A 378 -35.53 17.48 11.08
C SER A 378 -34.90 17.59 12.47
N THR A 379 -33.96 16.71 12.79
CA THR A 379 -33.25 16.75 14.08
C THR A 379 -32.21 17.87 14.12
N VAL A 380 -31.73 18.28 12.96
CA VAL A 380 -30.71 19.33 12.81
C VAL A 380 -31.33 20.55 12.11
N PRO A 381 -31.14 21.78 12.65
CA PRO A 381 -31.60 22.99 12.00
C PRO A 381 -30.55 23.52 11.02
N TYR A 382 -31.00 23.92 9.83
CA TYR A 382 -30.18 24.43 8.74
C TYR A 382 -30.37 25.94 8.54
N LYS A 383 -29.41 26.60 7.89
CA LYS A 383 -29.42 28.06 7.69
C LYS A 383 -30.37 28.47 6.56
N ILE A 384 -31.25 29.42 6.86
CA ILE A 384 -32.16 30.09 5.91
C ILE A 384 -31.88 31.61 5.89
N PRO A 385 -32.32 32.35 4.87
CA PRO A 385 -32.34 33.81 4.93
C PRO A 385 -33.13 34.26 6.17
N GLY A 386 -32.47 34.90 7.14
CA GLY A 386 -33.08 35.34 8.39
C GLY A 386 -32.85 34.45 9.62
N GLY A 387 -32.11 33.34 9.53
CA GLY A 387 -31.71 32.56 10.72
C GLY A 387 -31.44 31.08 10.48
N ARG A 388 -31.74 30.26 11.49
CA ARG A 388 -31.74 28.78 11.40
C ARG A 388 -33.18 28.27 11.50
N ALA A 389 -33.50 27.22 10.76
CA ALA A 389 -34.81 26.57 10.80
C ALA A 389 -34.67 25.04 10.72
N TYR A 390 -35.64 24.33 11.28
CA TYR A 390 -35.83 22.90 11.10
C TYR A 390 -36.74 22.66 9.89
N ARG A 391 -36.44 21.65 9.08
CA ARG A 391 -37.31 21.26 7.97
C ARG A 391 -38.42 20.37 8.53
N CYS A 392 -39.67 20.81 8.39
CA CYS A 392 -40.83 20.01 8.73
C CYS A 392 -41.37 19.35 7.46
N SER A 393 -41.78 18.09 7.54
CA SER A 393 -42.55 17.42 6.48
C SER A 393 -43.98 17.17 6.93
N VAL A 394 -44.93 17.44 6.04
CA VAL A 394 -46.36 17.26 6.24
C VAL A 394 -46.83 16.17 5.31
N TRP A 395 -47.56 15.19 5.85
CA TRP A 395 -48.21 14.16 5.03
C TRP A 395 -49.63 14.59 4.72
N LEU A 396 -49.98 14.52 3.44
CA LEU A 396 -51.35 14.53 2.94
C LEU A 396 -52.06 13.20 3.19
N THR A 397 -53.24 13.24 3.80
CA THR A 397 -54.09 12.06 4.00
C THR A 397 -54.70 11.51 2.71
N LYS A 398 -54.80 12.33 1.65
CA LYS A 398 -55.24 11.94 0.32
C LYS A 398 -54.35 12.57 -0.76
N PRO A 399 -54.00 11.84 -1.82
CA PRO A 399 -53.28 12.42 -2.96
C PRO A 399 -54.14 13.49 -3.64
N ILE A 400 -53.48 14.53 -4.13
CA ILE A 400 -54.15 15.69 -4.72
C ILE A 400 -53.75 15.76 -6.19
N PRO A 401 -54.70 15.60 -7.13
CA PRO A 401 -54.40 15.71 -8.55
C PRO A 401 -53.84 17.10 -8.89
N GLY A 402 -52.79 17.14 -9.70
CA GLY A 402 -52.17 18.39 -10.15
C GLY A 402 -51.15 19.01 -9.18
N LEU A 403 -50.85 18.35 -8.06
CA LEU A 403 -49.78 18.79 -7.16
C LEU A 403 -48.41 18.43 -7.78
N SER A 404 -47.50 19.40 -7.93
CA SER A 404 -46.17 19.17 -8.51
C SER A 404 -45.06 19.63 -7.60
N GLU A 405 -43.93 18.91 -7.60
CA GLU A 405 -42.75 19.26 -6.80
C GLU A 405 -42.24 20.67 -7.11
N GLY A 406 -41.97 21.44 -6.06
CA GLY A 406 -41.52 22.83 -6.12
C GLY A 406 -42.64 23.88 -6.10
N MET A 407 -43.92 23.50 -6.18
CA MET A 407 -45.03 24.44 -5.98
C MET A 407 -44.93 25.07 -4.59
N GLN A 408 -45.11 26.40 -4.52
CA GLN A 408 -45.10 27.13 -3.24
C GLN A 408 -46.43 26.92 -2.52
N VAL A 409 -46.35 26.70 -1.22
CA VAL A 409 -47.53 26.53 -0.37
C VAL A 409 -47.45 27.47 0.82
N ASP A 410 -48.58 28.04 1.21
CA ASP A 410 -48.67 28.82 2.44
C ASP A 410 -49.15 27.89 3.55
N CYS A 411 -48.28 27.58 4.49
CA CYS A 411 -48.57 26.72 5.63
C CYS A 411 -48.94 27.60 6.84
N THR A 412 -50.11 27.38 7.42
CA THR A 412 -50.48 27.96 8.71
C THR A 412 -50.41 26.86 9.75
N LEU A 413 -49.35 26.89 10.56
CA LEU A 413 -49.14 25.96 11.66
C LEU A 413 -49.90 26.45 12.89
N HIS A 414 -50.73 25.60 13.48
CA HIS A 414 -51.51 25.94 14.66
C HIS A 414 -50.70 25.60 15.92
N VAL A 415 -50.07 26.61 16.52
CA VAL A 415 -49.22 26.43 17.71
C VAL A 415 -50.09 26.48 18.97
N PRO A 416 -50.10 25.45 19.83
CA PRO A 416 -50.90 25.47 21.05
C PRO A 416 -50.38 26.55 22.02
N VAL A 417 -51.28 27.33 22.61
CA VAL A 417 -50.98 28.33 23.64
C VAL A 417 -51.69 27.98 24.94
N HIS A 418 -51.04 28.23 26.09
CA HIS A 418 -51.64 27.97 27.39
C HIS A 418 -52.89 28.83 27.60
N ARG A 419 -53.96 28.22 28.14
CA ARG A 419 -55.19 28.94 28.52
C ARG A 419 -54.85 30.02 29.54
N GLY A 420 -55.16 31.28 29.21
CA GLY A 420 -54.82 32.45 30.02
C GLY A 420 -53.67 33.31 29.48
N SER A 421 -53.01 32.91 28.40
CA SER A 421 -51.99 33.73 27.73
C SER A 421 -52.59 35.01 27.13
N VAL A 422 -51.83 36.11 27.17
CA VAL A 422 -52.24 37.42 26.65
C VAL A 422 -51.27 37.93 25.60
N ALA A 423 -51.74 38.72 24.63
CA ALA A 423 -50.90 39.26 23.56
C ALA A 423 -50.73 40.78 23.72
N ILE A 424 -49.49 41.25 23.67
CA ILE A 424 -49.14 42.68 23.67
C ILE A 424 -48.31 43.02 22.43
N PRO A 425 -48.27 44.28 21.96
CA PRO A 425 -47.42 44.66 20.84
C PRO A 425 -45.93 44.45 21.17
N SER A 426 -45.19 43.82 20.28
CA SER A 426 -43.77 43.45 20.48
C SER A 426 -42.85 44.60 20.88
N TRP A 427 -43.09 45.80 20.34
CA TRP A 427 -42.30 46.99 20.62
C TRP A 427 -42.48 47.53 22.05
N THR A 428 -43.48 47.05 22.80
CA THR A 428 -43.64 47.37 24.23
C THR A 428 -42.62 46.64 25.11
N VAL A 429 -41.96 45.61 24.57
CA VAL A 429 -40.94 44.82 25.25
C VAL A 429 -39.57 45.26 24.75
N ARG A 430 -38.81 45.96 25.61
CA ARG A 430 -37.50 46.54 25.22
C ARG A 430 -36.40 45.49 25.03
N ASN A 431 -36.44 44.40 25.78
CA ASN A 431 -35.45 43.33 25.71
C ASN A 431 -36.15 41.97 25.65
N PRO A 432 -36.28 41.35 24.46
CA PRO A 432 -36.90 40.04 24.31
C PRO A 432 -36.19 38.90 25.06
N HIS A 433 -34.92 39.07 25.46
CA HIS A 433 -34.14 38.05 26.18
C HIS A 433 -34.31 38.11 27.71
N ALA A 434 -34.79 39.24 28.22
CA ALA A 434 -35.18 39.44 29.62
C ALA A 434 -36.43 40.32 29.60
N PRO A 435 -37.58 39.76 29.21
CA PRO A 435 -38.74 40.56 28.85
C PRO A 435 -39.29 41.27 30.08
N TRP A 436 -39.44 42.57 29.97
CA TRP A 436 -40.17 43.37 30.94
C TRP A 436 -40.97 44.42 30.20
N VAL A 437 -42.09 44.79 30.78
CA VAL A 437 -42.96 45.86 30.32
C VAL A 437 -42.97 46.98 31.36
N VAL A 438 -43.22 48.21 30.91
CA VAL A 438 -43.51 49.32 31.82
C VAL A 438 -45.01 49.32 32.05
N MET A 439 -45.44 49.17 33.30
CA MET A 439 -46.85 49.28 33.68
C MET A 439 -47.28 50.76 33.63
N ALA A 440 -48.58 51.03 33.64
CA ALA A 440 -49.10 52.40 33.63
C ALA A 440 -48.57 53.30 34.77
N ASP A 441 -48.16 52.72 35.90
CA ASP A 441 -47.56 53.42 37.05
C ASP A 441 -46.06 53.73 36.87
N GLY A 442 -45.47 53.37 35.72
CA GLY A 442 -44.05 53.55 35.43
C GLY A 442 -43.15 52.44 36.01
N SER A 443 -43.69 51.50 36.78
CA SER A 443 -42.94 50.35 37.30
C SER A 443 -42.61 49.37 36.18
N LYS A 444 -41.48 48.66 36.33
CA LYS A 444 -41.05 47.62 35.38
C LYS A 444 -41.49 46.26 35.91
N ARG A 445 -42.30 45.53 35.15
CA ARG A 445 -42.72 44.17 35.50
C ARG A 445 -42.06 43.16 34.56
N PRO A 446 -41.32 42.16 35.09
CA PRO A 446 -40.82 41.07 34.25
C PRO A 446 -42.00 40.24 33.76
N VAL A 447 -41.94 39.81 32.50
CA VAL A 447 -42.96 38.97 31.87
C VAL A 447 -42.28 37.79 31.19
N THR A 448 -42.95 36.64 31.20
CA THR A 448 -42.48 35.45 30.50
C THR A 448 -43.32 35.28 29.25
N GLY A 449 -42.69 35.12 28.10
CA GLY A 449 -43.41 35.01 26.84
C GLY A 449 -42.52 34.85 25.63
N HIS A 450 -43.16 34.78 24.46
CA HIS A 450 -42.49 34.59 23.18
C HIS A 450 -42.91 35.66 22.17
N LEU A 451 -41.94 36.15 21.40
CA LEU A 451 -42.17 37.12 20.33
C LEU A 451 -42.71 36.42 19.07
N ILE A 452 -44.00 36.60 18.76
CA ILE A 452 -44.70 36.00 17.63
C ILE A 452 -45.16 37.09 16.65
N GLY A 453 -44.42 37.25 15.55
CA GLY A 453 -44.69 38.31 14.57
C GLY A 453 -44.54 39.71 15.18
N HIS A 454 -45.60 40.53 15.11
CA HIS A 454 -45.65 41.87 15.73
C HIS A 454 -46.15 41.86 17.18
N GLN A 455 -46.48 40.69 17.72
CA GLN A 455 -47.02 40.52 19.06
C GLN A 455 -46.03 39.76 19.95
N PHE A 456 -46.00 40.08 21.23
CA PHE A 456 -45.34 39.31 22.26
C PHE A 456 -46.44 38.60 23.06
N VAL A 457 -46.47 37.27 22.99
CA VAL A 457 -47.44 36.46 23.71
C VAL A 457 -46.87 36.14 25.08
N VAL A 458 -47.51 36.68 26.10
CA VAL A 458 -47.14 36.57 27.51
C VAL A 458 -47.86 35.37 28.08
N SER A 459 -47.08 34.38 28.50
CA SER A 459 -47.57 33.19 29.19
C SER A 459 -47.74 33.43 30.69
N GLU A 460 -46.91 34.30 31.28
CA GLU A 460 -46.94 34.64 32.72
C GLU A 460 -46.54 36.10 32.98
N GLY A 461 -47.09 36.70 34.04
CA GLY A 461 -46.71 38.04 34.53
C GLY A 461 -47.64 39.18 34.11
N LEU A 462 -48.59 38.93 33.20
CA LEU A 462 -49.66 39.87 32.84
C LEU A 462 -51.01 39.16 32.76
N VAL A 463 -52.06 39.88 33.11
CA VAL A 463 -53.45 39.42 32.99
C VAL A 463 -54.21 40.31 32.00
N ALA A 464 -55.21 39.76 31.33
CA ALA A 464 -56.05 40.52 30.41
C ALA A 464 -56.73 41.69 31.16
N GLY A 465 -56.72 42.88 30.55
CA GLY A 465 -57.25 44.13 31.12
C GLY A 465 -56.21 45.03 31.81
N GLU A 466 -54.96 44.60 32.01
CA GLU A 466 -53.89 45.47 32.53
C GLU A 466 -53.39 46.48 31.46
N THR A 467 -52.74 47.59 31.87
CA THR A 467 -52.25 48.65 30.95
C THR A 467 -50.73 48.90 31.04
N ILE A 468 -50.08 49.09 29.87
CA ILE A 468 -48.61 49.22 29.72
C ILE A 468 -48.18 50.46 28.88
N LEU A 469 -46.92 50.89 28.98
CA LEU A 469 -46.40 52.22 28.57
C LEU A 469 -45.28 52.15 27.49
N ALA A 470 -45.31 53.01 26.46
CA ALA A 470 -44.43 52.99 25.26
C ALA A 470 -43.47 54.21 25.13
N MET A 471 -42.17 54.06 24.79
CA MET A 471 -41.25 55.19 24.48
C MET A 471 -40.20 54.88 23.38
N ALA A 472 -39.85 55.87 22.53
CA ALA A 472 -38.87 55.81 21.42
C ALA A 472 -37.44 56.29 21.80
N ALA A 473 -36.40 55.91 21.04
CA ALA A 473 -34.97 56.13 21.35
C ALA A 473 -34.23 57.01 20.30
N GLU A 474 -33.28 57.85 20.73
CA GLU A 474 -32.37 58.69 19.89
C GLU A 474 -30.91 58.18 19.90
N ILE A 475 -30.14 58.43 18.81
CA ILE A 475 -28.73 58.05 18.61
C ILE A 475 -27.97 59.25 17.98
N GLU A 476 -26.77 59.61 18.48
CA GLU A 476 -25.90 60.69 17.97
C GLU A 476 -24.40 60.26 17.96
N GLY A 477 -23.59 60.70 16.97
CA GLY A 477 -22.12 60.85 17.11
C GLY A 477 -21.18 60.34 15.98
N LYS A 478 -20.20 61.18 15.58
CA LYS A 478 -19.14 60.98 14.55
C LYS A 478 -18.18 59.82 14.87
N ASP A 479 -18.18 58.77 14.06
CA ASP A 479 -17.39 57.56 14.32
C ASP A 479 -16.13 57.43 13.41
N PRO A 480 -15.01 56.90 13.94
CA PRO A 480 -13.78 56.60 13.20
C PRO A 480 -14.03 55.60 12.05
N VAL A 481 -13.20 55.65 10.99
CA VAL A 481 -13.28 54.70 9.88
C VAL A 481 -12.78 53.34 10.35
N ARG A 482 -13.73 52.43 10.57
CA ARG A 482 -13.47 51.03 10.94
C ARG A 482 -13.20 50.21 9.68
N LEU A 483 -11.99 49.67 9.56
CA LEU A 483 -11.63 48.77 8.48
C LEU A 483 -11.67 47.34 9.00
N SER A 484 -12.55 46.52 8.45
CA SER A 484 -12.75 45.14 8.89
C SER A 484 -11.81 44.17 8.17
N GLY A 485 -11.27 43.21 8.93
CA GLY A 485 -10.50 42.07 8.45
C GLY A 485 -10.87 40.81 9.21
N PHE A 486 -10.19 39.71 8.87
CA PHE A 486 -10.38 38.42 9.55
C PHE A 486 -9.09 37.98 10.22
N VAL A 487 -9.22 37.39 11.40
CA VAL A 487 -8.12 36.77 12.16
C VAL A 487 -7.72 35.44 11.50
N ILE A 488 -6.42 35.19 11.35
CA ILE A 488 -5.80 33.98 10.81
C ILE A 488 -4.70 33.54 11.78
N ALA A 489 -4.43 32.24 11.89
CA ALA A 489 -3.28 31.73 12.65
C ALA A 489 -1.99 31.83 11.83
N THR A 490 -0.91 32.37 12.43
CA THR A 490 0.41 32.53 11.80
C THR A 490 1.08 31.17 11.56
N ASN A 491 1.16 30.34 12.61
CA ASN A 491 1.67 28.97 12.55
C ASN A 491 0.54 27.98 12.85
N ARG A 492 0.32 27.02 11.94
CA ARG A 492 -0.74 26.01 12.11
C ARG A 492 -0.35 24.63 11.59
N VAL A 493 -0.87 23.60 12.25
CA VAL A 493 -0.85 22.21 11.80
C VAL A 493 -2.19 21.91 11.13
N ASP A 494 -2.16 21.63 9.83
CA ASP A 494 -3.36 21.21 9.10
C ASP A 494 -3.63 19.72 9.37
N LEU A 495 -4.84 19.39 9.86
CA LEU A 495 -5.25 18.00 10.05
C LEU A 495 -5.76 17.44 8.73
N ARG A 496 -5.09 16.40 8.25
CA ARG A 496 -5.42 15.80 6.96
C ARG A 496 -6.55 14.80 7.08
N VAL A 497 -7.49 14.87 6.14
CA VAL A 497 -8.55 13.86 5.97
C VAL A 497 -8.46 13.22 4.59
N PRO A 498 -8.94 11.97 4.44
CA PRO A 498 -9.12 11.36 3.13
C PRO A 498 -10.09 12.20 2.27
N TRP A 499 -9.85 12.22 0.97
CA TRP A 499 -10.72 12.90 0.02
C TRP A 499 -12.10 12.19 -0.01
N ARG A 500 -13.21 12.92 -0.20
CA ARG A 500 -14.58 12.36 -0.41
C ARG A 500 -15.21 11.64 0.80
N VAL A 501 -14.84 12.03 2.00
CA VAL A 501 -15.45 11.54 3.24
C VAL A 501 -16.64 12.40 3.67
N GLU A 502 -17.58 11.83 4.41
CA GLU A 502 -18.64 12.54 5.12
C GLU A 502 -18.27 12.64 6.61
N ILE A 503 -18.47 13.80 7.25
CA ILE A 503 -18.19 13.94 8.69
C ILE A 503 -19.31 13.26 9.49
N ALA A 504 -19.02 12.16 10.17
CA ALA A 504 -19.96 11.47 11.04
C ALA A 504 -20.11 12.13 12.40
N GLN A 505 -18.99 12.63 12.92
CA GLN A 505 -18.87 13.31 14.21
C GLN A 505 -17.68 14.25 14.11
N MET A 506 -17.71 15.41 14.75
CA MET A 506 -16.53 16.27 14.89
C MET A 506 -16.63 17.08 16.18
N VAL A 507 -15.48 17.49 16.70
CA VAL A 507 -15.41 18.46 17.78
C VAL A 507 -15.83 19.84 17.29
N ASP A 508 -16.41 20.64 18.18
CA ASP A 508 -16.85 21.99 17.85
C ASP A 508 -15.68 22.90 17.42
N ASN A 509 -15.99 23.92 16.62
CA ASN A 509 -14.98 24.89 16.20
C ASN A 509 -14.42 25.65 17.42
N GLY A 510 -13.11 25.59 17.62
CA GLY A 510 -12.43 26.14 18.79
C GLY A 510 -12.38 25.23 20.02
N HIS A 511 -12.84 23.97 19.91
CA HIS A 511 -12.75 23.02 21.02
C HIS A 511 -11.28 22.65 21.31
N TYR A 512 -10.93 22.55 22.60
CA TYR A 512 -9.61 22.09 23.03
C TYR A 512 -9.57 20.56 23.01
N VAL A 513 -8.52 19.99 22.44
CA VAL A 513 -8.28 18.54 22.40
C VAL A 513 -6.87 18.23 22.86
N GLU A 514 -6.68 17.12 23.55
CA GLU A 514 -5.35 16.61 23.86
C GLU A 514 -4.74 15.86 22.66
N LYS A 515 -3.42 15.75 22.63
CA LYS A 515 -2.73 14.95 21.62
C LYS A 515 -3.23 13.50 21.65
N GLY A 516 -3.75 13.04 20.51
CA GLY A 516 -4.33 11.70 20.34
C GLY A 516 -5.85 11.66 20.39
N ASP A 517 -6.52 12.73 20.83
CA ASP A 517 -7.98 12.79 20.88
C ASP A 517 -8.61 12.79 19.48
N VAL A 518 -9.83 12.24 19.40
CA VAL A 518 -10.61 12.19 18.16
C VAL A 518 -11.19 13.56 17.85
N VAL A 519 -10.65 14.20 16.83
CA VAL A 519 -11.12 15.49 16.29
C VAL A 519 -12.36 15.29 15.42
N ALA A 520 -12.38 14.24 14.60
CA ALA A 520 -13.54 13.92 13.77
C ALA A 520 -13.63 12.41 13.50
N LYS A 521 -14.85 11.90 13.43
CA LYS A 521 -15.17 10.60 12.83
C LYS A 521 -15.71 10.83 11.43
N LEU A 522 -15.32 9.98 10.51
CA LEU A 522 -15.57 10.10 9.08
C LEU A 522 -16.35 8.86 8.62
N ILE A 523 -17.49 9.07 7.98
CA ILE A 523 -18.22 8.03 7.23
C ILE A 523 -17.74 8.11 5.79
N ARG A 524 -17.27 7.00 5.25
CA ARG A 524 -16.99 6.87 3.83
C ARG A 524 -18.30 6.73 3.06
N LEU A 525 -18.47 7.50 2.00
CA LEU A 525 -19.63 7.39 1.13
C LEU A 525 -19.59 6.05 0.41
N HIS A 526 -20.73 5.36 0.28
CA HIS A 526 -20.87 4.02 -0.31
C HIS A 526 -20.34 3.86 -1.76
N ASN A 527 -19.95 4.95 -2.43
CA ASN A 527 -19.41 4.99 -3.79
C ASN A 527 -17.92 5.39 -3.83
N ASP A 528 -17.19 5.20 -2.73
CA ASP A 528 -15.74 5.38 -2.69
C ASP A 528 -15.06 4.21 -3.41
N PRO A 529 -13.98 4.40 -4.18
CA PRO A 529 -13.18 3.32 -4.81
C PRO A 529 -12.43 2.47 -3.75
N SER A 530 -13.03 2.27 -2.58
CA SER A 530 -12.46 1.54 -1.46
C SER A 530 -12.34 0.05 -1.73
N VAL A 531 -13.20 -0.51 -2.58
CA VAL A 531 -13.06 -1.89 -3.06
C VAL A 531 -11.82 -1.99 -3.97
N ASP A 532 -11.71 -1.10 -4.95
CA ASP A 532 -10.56 -1.04 -5.87
C ASP A 532 -9.24 -0.84 -5.11
N LEU A 533 -9.20 0.08 -4.13
CA LEU A 533 -7.99 0.33 -3.32
C LEU A 533 -7.63 -0.84 -2.38
N ARG A 534 -8.61 -1.59 -1.87
CA ARG A 534 -8.35 -2.82 -1.08
C ARG A 534 -7.79 -3.90 -1.98
N GLN A 535 -8.41 -4.11 -3.14
CA GLN A 535 -7.94 -5.05 -4.15
C GLN A 535 -6.54 -4.69 -4.67
N GLU A 536 -6.26 -3.42 -4.92
CA GLU A 536 -4.93 -2.94 -5.29
C GLU A 536 -3.91 -3.15 -4.15
N ALA A 537 -4.31 -2.99 -2.90
CA ALA A 537 -3.41 -3.23 -1.76
C ALA A 537 -3.14 -4.72 -1.57
N GLU A 538 -4.15 -5.58 -1.75
CA GLU A 538 -4.00 -7.04 -1.77
C GLU A 538 -3.11 -7.49 -2.93
N GLN A 539 -3.29 -6.92 -4.12
CA GLN A 539 -2.42 -7.15 -5.28
C GLN A 539 -0.97 -6.82 -4.96
N LEU A 540 -0.71 -5.62 -4.44
CA LEU A 540 0.64 -5.21 -4.08
C LEU A 540 1.25 -6.13 -3.02
N ARG A 541 0.46 -6.72 -2.11
CA ARG A 541 0.94 -7.69 -1.12
C ARG A 541 1.32 -9.02 -1.78
N GLN A 542 0.47 -9.51 -2.69
CA GLN A 542 0.70 -10.76 -3.42
C GLN A 542 1.92 -10.64 -4.34
N GLU A 543 1.99 -9.58 -5.14
CA GLU A 543 3.13 -9.25 -6.00
C GLU A 543 4.42 -9.13 -5.19
N ALA A 544 4.40 -8.39 -4.08
CA ALA A 544 5.58 -8.24 -3.23
C ALA A 544 6.04 -9.58 -2.63
N ALA A 545 5.10 -10.42 -2.18
CA ALA A 545 5.43 -11.73 -1.63
C ALA A 545 6.01 -12.68 -2.68
N ALA A 546 5.46 -12.65 -3.89
CA ALA A 546 5.93 -13.44 -5.02
C ALA A 546 7.32 -12.98 -5.50
N GLN A 547 7.54 -11.67 -5.66
CA GLN A 547 8.86 -11.12 -6.03
C GLN A 547 9.94 -11.47 -5.00
N LEU A 548 9.61 -11.38 -3.71
CA LEU A 548 10.52 -11.81 -2.65
C LEU A 548 10.84 -13.32 -2.76
N ALA A 549 9.83 -14.15 -3.04
CA ALA A 549 10.02 -15.59 -3.19
C ALA A 549 10.89 -15.93 -4.42
N ILE A 550 10.67 -15.28 -5.55
CA ILE A 550 11.47 -15.46 -6.78
C ILE A 550 12.92 -15.04 -6.52
N ALA A 551 13.14 -13.84 -5.99
CA ALA A 551 14.49 -13.35 -5.68
C ALA A 551 15.23 -14.25 -4.67
N GLN A 552 14.52 -14.83 -3.70
CA GLN A 552 15.10 -15.81 -2.78
C GLN A 552 15.55 -17.09 -3.49
N ILE A 553 14.73 -17.60 -4.42
CA ILE A 553 15.01 -18.82 -5.18
C ILE A 553 16.21 -18.59 -6.12
N GLU A 554 16.23 -17.47 -6.85
CA GLU A 554 17.31 -17.11 -7.78
C GLU A 554 18.64 -16.90 -7.06
N ALA A 555 18.65 -16.09 -5.99
CA ALA A 555 19.87 -15.84 -5.23
C ALA A 555 20.38 -17.13 -4.54
N GLU A 556 19.48 -18.01 -4.08
CA GLU A 556 19.87 -19.31 -3.53
C GLU A 556 20.45 -20.24 -4.60
N ALA A 557 19.94 -20.19 -5.85
CA ALA A 557 20.47 -20.97 -6.97
C ALA A 557 21.90 -20.55 -7.33
N GLU A 558 22.17 -19.24 -7.49
CA GLU A 558 23.50 -18.70 -7.80
C GLU A 558 24.55 -19.06 -6.73
N LEU A 559 24.18 -18.92 -5.44
CA LEU A 559 25.07 -19.28 -4.33
C LEU A 559 25.47 -20.76 -4.37
N ILE A 560 24.54 -21.60 -4.80
CA ILE A 560 24.70 -23.05 -4.82
C ILE A 560 25.52 -23.49 -6.02
N GLU A 561 25.33 -22.87 -7.17
CA GLU A 561 26.18 -23.07 -8.35
C GLU A 561 27.64 -22.78 -7.99
N ALA A 562 27.92 -21.60 -7.42
CA ALA A 562 29.27 -21.23 -6.97
C ALA A 562 29.83 -22.19 -5.90
N TYR A 563 28.99 -22.73 -5.02
CA TYR A 563 29.39 -23.74 -4.04
C TYR A 563 29.78 -25.07 -4.71
N ILE A 564 29.01 -25.52 -5.70
CA ILE A 564 29.27 -26.77 -6.43
C ILE A 564 30.58 -26.66 -7.20
N GLU A 565 30.79 -25.57 -7.94
CA GLU A 565 32.03 -25.33 -8.67
C GLU A 565 33.25 -25.34 -7.74
N TRP A 566 33.17 -24.62 -6.61
CA TRP A 566 34.23 -24.67 -5.59
C TRP A 566 34.46 -26.10 -5.08
N ARG A 567 33.40 -26.85 -4.77
CA ARG A 567 33.56 -28.22 -4.26
C ARG A 567 34.13 -29.17 -5.30
N LYS A 568 33.78 -29.02 -6.57
CA LYS A 568 34.41 -29.77 -7.69
C LYS A 568 35.90 -29.51 -7.77
N ALA A 569 36.32 -28.26 -7.68
CA ALA A 569 37.75 -27.93 -7.69
C ALA A 569 38.50 -28.49 -6.47
N VAL A 570 37.85 -28.56 -5.30
CA VAL A 570 38.43 -29.25 -4.14
C VAL A 570 38.57 -30.76 -4.39
N LEU A 571 37.57 -31.43 -4.97
CA LEU A 571 37.67 -32.85 -5.35
C LEU A 571 38.73 -33.08 -6.42
N HIS A 572 38.85 -32.18 -7.40
CA HIS A 572 39.90 -32.22 -8.41
C HIS A 572 41.29 -32.08 -7.78
N LEU A 573 41.47 -31.16 -6.84
CA LEU A 573 42.70 -31.04 -6.07
C LEU A 573 43.01 -32.31 -5.27
N GLU A 574 42.03 -32.88 -4.56
CA GLU A 574 42.21 -34.14 -3.83
C GLU A 574 42.63 -35.29 -4.76
N ARG A 575 42.02 -35.37 -5.95
CA ARG A 575 42.37 -36.32 -7.00
C ARG A 575 43.80 -36.12 -7.50
N VAL A 576 44.22 -34.90 -7.82
CA VAL A 576 45.58 -34.60 -8.30
C VAL A 576 46.62 -34.88 -7.20
N GLN A 577 46.33 -34.53 -5.95
CA GLN A 577 47.18 -34.89 -4.81
C GLN A 577 47.33 -36.40 -4.67
N PHE A 578 46.27 -37.16 -4.94
CA PHE A 578 46.31 -38.61 -4.94
C PHE A 578 47.12 -39.17 -6.12
N GLN A 579 46.91 -38.67 -7.34
CA GLN A 579 47.70 -39.04 -8.53
C GLN A 579 49.20 -38.78 -8.32
N ARG A 580 49.55 -37.60 -7.80
CA ARG A 580 50.93 -37.26 -7.43
C ARG A 580 51.54 -38.24 -6.43
N LYS A 581 50.76 -38.72 -5.44
CA LYS A 581 51.22 -39.76 -4.50
C LYS A 581 51.46 -41.09 -5.23
N ILE A 582 50.60 -41.46 -6.18
CA ILE A 582 50.78 -42.66 -7.01
C ILE A 582 52.10 -42.55 -7.77
N SER A 583 52.29 -41.50 -8.57
CA SER A 583 53.48 -41.33 -9.42
C SER A 583 54.79 -41.30 -8.63
N ARG A 584 54.76 -40.87 -7.36
CA ARG A 584 55.96 -40.81 -6.50
C ARG A 584 56.32 -42.13 -5.81
N TYR A 585 55.36 -43.01 -5.54
CA TYR A 585 55.58 -44.14 -4.63
C TYR A 585 55.28 -45.53 -5.22
N VAL A 586 54.50 -45.63 -6.30
CA VAL A 586 53.77 -46.88 -6.60
C VAL A 586 54.45 -47.75 -7.66
N ILE A 587 54.91 -47.19 -8.76
CA ILE A 587 55.30 -48.02 -9.93
C ILE A 587 56.73 -48.58 -9.81
N TYR A 588 57.59 -47.95 -8.99
CA TYR A 588 59.03 -48.22 -9.03
C TYR A 588 59.51 -49.34 -8.10
N GLU A 589 58.74 -49.71 -7.07
CA GLU A 589 59.18 -50.71 -6.08
C GLU A 589 59.20 -52.14 -6.63
N GLU A 590 58.24 -52.53 -7.49
CA GLU A 590 58.20 -53.88 -8.08
C GLU A 590 59.30 -54.08 -9.12
N GLU A 591 59.50 -53.11 -10.03
CA GLU A 591 60.55 -53.19 -11.06
C GLU A 591 61.96 -53.16 -10.47
N GLU A 592 62.20 -52.35 -9.43
CA GLU A 592 63.48 -52.28 -8.71
C GLU A 592 63.80 -53.63 -8.05
N VAL A 593 62.81 -54.26 -7.42
CA VAL A 593 62.96 -55.56 -6.77
C VAL A 593 63.16 -56.69 -7.77
N VAL A 594 62.45 -56.69 -8.89
CA VAL A 594 62.65 -57.67 -9.97
C VAL A 594 64.07 -57.54 -10.52
N GLY A 595 64.52 -56.31 -10.82
CA GLY A 595 65.89 -56.06 -11.26
C GLY A 595 66.95 -56.51 -10.24
N ASP A 596 66.73 -56.24 -8.95
CA ASP A 596 67.62 -56.68 -7.88
C ASP A 596 67.65 -58.21 -7.71
N VAL A 597 66.50 -58.88 -7.84
CA VAL A 597 66.42 -60.34 -7.79
C VAL A 597 67.14 -60.96 -8.98
N GLU A 598 66.94 -60.44 -10.21
CA GLU A 598 67.67 -60.88 -11.40
C GLU A 598 69.19 -60.71 -11.24
N ARG A 599 69.62 -59.58 -10.67
CA ARG A 599 71.03 -59.30 -10.35
C ARG A 599 71.61 -60.30 -9.34
N GLN A 600 70.85 -60.65 -8.31
CA GLN A 600 71.29 -61.60 -7.29
C GLN A 600 71.33 -63.03 -7.84
N LEU A 601 70.36 -63.43 -8.67
CA LEU A 601 70.34 -64.73 -9.33
C LEU A 601 71.52 -64.89 -10.29
N SER A 602 71.80 -63.89 -11.12
CA SER A 602 72.96 -63.91 -12.02
C SER A 602 74.29 -63.90 -11.28
N SER A 603 74.38 -63.24 -10.11
CA SER A 603 75.56 -63.29 -9.23
C SER A 603 75.80 -64.71 -8.69
N ILE A 604 74.73 -65.41 -8.28
CA ILE A 604 74.82 -66.82 -7.86
C ILE A 604 75.33 -67.70 -9.03
N GLU A 605 74.86 -67.45 -10.26
CA GLU A 605 75.31 -68.17 -11.45
C GLU A 605 76.78 -67.90 -11.82
N VAL A 606 77.23 -66.65 -11.73
CA VAL A 606 78.65 -66.29 -11.94
C VAL A 606 79.53 -67.00 -10.92
N ASN A 607 79.19 -66.93 -9.62
CA ASN A 607 79.95 -67.60 -8.57
C ASN A 607 80.01 -69.12 -8.81
N ALA A 608 78.91 -69.73 -9.27
CA ALA A 608 78.87 -71.15 -9.61
C ALA A 608 79.74 -71.48 -10.83
N ALA A 609 79.74 -70.64 -11.87
CA ALA A 609 80.53 -70.85 -13.09
C ALA A 609 82.04 -70.63 -12.86
N GLU A 610 82.41 -69.59 -12.10
CA GLU A 610 83.80 -69.30 -11.73
C GLU A 610 84.39 -70.40 -10.84
N LYS A 611 83.60 -70.93 -9.90
CA LYS A 611 84.05 -72.06 -9.08
C LYS A 611 84.22 -73.34 -9.92
N ARG A 612 83.35 -73.61 -10.90
CA ARG A 612 83.53 -74.72 -11.86
C ARG A 612 84.78 -74.53 -12.72
N LEU A 613 85.12 -73.29 -13.08
CA LEU A 613 86.35 -72.96 -13.78
C LEU A 613 87.58 -73.21 -12.89
N ALA A 614 87.54 -72.76 -11.63
CA ALA A 614 88.61 -72.98 -10.64
C ALA A 614 88.83 -74.47 -10.31
N ASP A 615 87.76 -75.26 -10.25
CA ASP A 615 87.81 -76.72 -10.10
C ASP A 615 88.58 -77.41 -11.25
N LEU A 616 88.61 -76.81 -12.45
CA LEU A 616 89.38 -77.33 -13.60
C LEU A 616 90.87 -77.00 -13.52
N ASP A 617 91.27 -76.09 -12.62
CA ASP A 617 92.67 -75.80 -12.34
C ASP A 617 93.31 -76.81 -11.37
N ASP A 618 92.52 -77.67 -10.75
CA ASP A 618 92.99 -78.81 -9.97
C ASP A 618 93.73 -79.83 -10.88
N ILE A 619 94.90 -80.29 -10.41
CA ILE A 619 95.84 -81.18 -11.11
C ILE A 619 95.14 -82.47 -11.58
N PHE A 620 94.21 -83.01 -10.79
CA PHE A 620 93.45 -84.23 -11.14
C PHE A 620 92.37 -84.00 -12.21
N MET A 621 91.70 -82.85 -12.18
CA MET A 621 90.68 -82.49 -13.18
C MET A 621 91.31 -82.13 -14.54
N ARG A 622 92.55 -81.62 -14.53
CA ARG A 622 93.35 -81.37 -15.74
C ARG A 622 93.75 -82.62 -16.51
N GLN A 623 93.59 -83.82 -15.98
CA GLN A 623 93.87 -85.07 -16.71
C GLN A 623 92.59 -85.78 -17.19
N THR A 624 91.44 -85.46 -16.62
CA THR A 624 90.17 -86.19 -16.82
C THR A 624 89.17 -85.45 -17.72
N VAL A 625 89.21 -84.12 -17.78
CA VAL A 625 88.30 -83.32 -18.60
C VAL A 625 88.91 -83.03 -19.97
N SER A 626 88.14 -83.31 -21.03
CA SER A 626 88.52 -83.06 -22.43
C SER A 626 88.78 -81.56 -22.69
N GLU A 627 89.62 -81.26 -23.68
CA GLU A 627 89.89 -79.87 -24.07
C GLU A 627 88.61 -79.12 -24.46
N HIS A 628 87.65 -79.83 -25.07
CA HIS A 628 86.33 -79.29 -25.41
C HIS A 628 85.54 -78.90 -24.15
N GLY A 629 85.48 -79.78 -23.14
CA GLY A 629 84.79 -79.48 -21.87
C GLY A 629 85.40 -78.31 -21.09
N ARG A 630 86.70 -78.03 -21.26
CA ARG A 630 87.32 -76.81 -20.69
C ARG A 630 86.93 -75.54 -21.44
N ARG A 631 86.82 -75.61 -22.77
CA ARG A 631 86.35 -74.48 -23.56
C ARG A 631 84.88 -74.18 -23.25
N ASP A 632 84.05 -75.20 -23.09
CA ASP A 632 82.62 -75.04 -22.78
C ASP A 632 82.39 -74.44 -21.39
N THR A 633 83.17 -74.85 -20.39
CA THR A 633 83.10 -74.28 -19.02
C THR A 633 83.64 -72.86 -18.95
N LYS A 634 84.71 -72.55 -19.70
CA LYS A 634 85.19 -71.17 -19.88
C LYS A 634 84.13 -70.29 -20.55
N LEU A 635 83.53 -70.77 -21.63
CA LEU A 635 82.45 -70.07 -22.32
C LEU A 635 81.22 -69.88 -21.41
N ALA A 636 80.86 -70.89 -20.60
CA ALA A 636 79.78 -70.77 -19.64
C ALA A 636 80.05 -69.70 -18.56
N SER A 637 81.30 -69.58 -18.10
CA SER A 637 81.72 -68.50 -17.18
C SER A 637 81.63 -67.12 -17.84
N GLU A 638 82.08 -66.99 -19.09
CA GLU A 638 81.99 -65.74 -19.86
C GLU A 638 80.51 -65.34 -20.10
N ILE A 639 79.64 -66.31 -20.45
CA ILE A 639 78.20 -66.10 -20.60
C ILE A 639 77.58 -65.64 -19.28
N ALA A 640 77.89 -66.31 -18.15
CA ALA A 640 77.37 -65.93 -16.84
C ALA A 640 77.79 -64.50 -16.45
N GLN A 641 79.04 -64.10 -16.72
CA GLN A 641 79.51 -62.73 -16.47
C GLN A 641 78.79 -61.70 -17.33
N LEU A 642 78.53 -62.00 -18.61
CA LEU A 642 77.75 -61.12 -19.49
C LEU A 642 76.28 -61.01 -19.04
N VAL A 643 75.67 -62.11 -18.62
CA VAL A 643 74.31 -62.11 -18.06
C VAL A 643 74.26 -61.30 -16.77
N HIS A 644 75.27 -61.43 -15.89
CA HIS A 644 75.35 -60.63 -14.68
C HIS A 644 75.52 -59.14 -14.99
N ALA A 645 76.46 -58.76 -15.85
CA ALA A 645 76.62 -57.37 -16.27
C ALA A 645 75.34 -56.79 -16.89
N ARG A 646 74.62 -57.59 -17.70
CA ARG A 646 73.30 -57.20 -18.23
C ARG A 646 72.29 -56.97 -17.10
N SER A 647 72.22 -57.88 -16.13
CA SER A 647 71.31 -57.76 -14.98
C SER A 647 71.68 -56.60 -14.05
N GLU A 648 72.95 -56.24 -13.91
CA GLU A 648 73.37 -55.03 -13.18
C GLU A 648 72.90 -53.78 -13.90
N ILE A 649 73.02 -53.75 -15.23
CA ILE A 649 72.53 -52.64 -16.05
C ILE A 649 70.99 -52.55 -15.95
N THR A 650 70.26 -53.66 -15.99
CA THR A 650 68.79 -53.63 -15.84
C THR A 650 68.35 -53.21 -14.44
N ALA A 651 69.00 -53.70 -13.38
CA ALA A 651 68.73 -53.27 -12.00
C ALA A 651 69.01 -51.78 -11.80
N VAL A 652 70.14 -51.28 -12.30
CA VAL A 652 70.48 -49.84 -12.25
C VAL A 652 69.53 -49.02 -13.12
N ALA A 653 69.09 -49.54 -14.26
CA ALA A 653 68.10 -48.89 -15.10
C ALA A 653 66.75 -48.80 -14.39
N ALA A 654 66.27 -49.89 -13.77
CA ALA A 654 65.03 -49.92 -12.99
C ALA A 654 65.10 -48.94 -11.81
N ALA A 655 66.20 -48.95 -11.03
CA ALA A 655 66.42 -47.99 -9.95
C ALA A 655 66.49 -46.52 -10.42
N ARG A 656 66.86 -46.28 -11.69
CA ARG A 656 66.91 -44.95 -12.31
C ARG A 656 65.66 -44.59 -13.11
N HIS A 657 64.71 -45.51 -13.32
CA HIS A 657 63.58 -45.33 -14.21
C HIS A 657 62.48 -44.42 -13.64
N ARG A 658 62.77 -43.61 -12.61
CA ARG A 658 61.84 -42.59 -12.13
C ARG A 658 61.56 -41.60 -13.26
N ASN A 659 60.30 -41.52 -13.66
CA ASN A 659 59.82 -40.61 -14.68
C ASN A 659 59.71 -39.20 -14.08
N TRP A 660 60.85 -38.52 -13.97
CA TRP A 660 60.93 -37.17 -13.41
C TRP A 660 60.09 -36.14 -14.17
N ILE A 661 59.77 -36.41 -15.45
CA ILE A 661 58.90 -35.56 -16.26
C ILE A 661 57.45 -35.68 -15.77
N GLU A 662 56.97 -36.89 -15.50
CA GLU A 662 55.62 -37.12 -14.95
C GLU A 662 55.49 -36.55 -13.54
N VAL A 663 56.50 -36.74 -12.68
CA VAL A 663 56.52 -36.11 -11.34
C VAL A 663 56.48 -34.58 -11.43
N TRP A 664 57.15 -33.97 -12.41
CA TRP A 664 57.11 -32.52 -12.61
C TRP A 664 55.75 -32.07 -13.17
N ASN A 665 55.17 -32.81 -14.12
CA ASN A 665 53.83 -32.52 -14.63
C ASN A 665 52.79 -32.58 -13.50
N ASP A 666 52.84 -33.60 -12.63
CA ASP A 666 51.95 -33.71 -11.47
C ASP A 666 52.15 -32.57 -10.45
N ASP A 667 53.40 -32.12 -10.26
CA ASP A 667 53.71 -30.98 -9.40
C ASP A 667 53.13 -29.66 -9.97
N ALA A 668 53.13 -29.51 -11.30
CA ALA A 668 52.53 -28.37 -11.97
C ALA A 668 50.99 -28.42 -11.94
N GLU A 669 50.41 -29.58 -12.24
CA GLU A 669 48.95 -29.79 -12.19
C GLU A 669 48.42 -29.58 -10.76
N MET A 670 49.16 -30.01 -9.74
CA MET A 670 48.80 -29.74 -8.35
C MET A 670 48.80 -28.23 -8.05
N PHE A 671 49.80 -27.48 -8.52
CA PHE A 671 49.83 -26.03 -8.35
C PHE A 671 48.63 -25.34 -9.02
N ASP A 672 48.29 -25.77 -10.23
CA ASP A 672 47.14 -25.24 -10.98
C ASP A 672 45.82 -25.57 -10.28
N ALA A 673 45.63 -26.81 -9.80
CA ALA A 673 44.45 -27.23 -9.05
C ALA A 673 44.31 -26.52 -7.70
N GLU A 674 45.43 -26.27 -6.98
CA GLU A 674 45.42 -25.46 -5.75
C GLU A 674 45.02 -24.01 -6.04
N HIS A 675 45.54 -23.44 -7.12
CA HIS A 675 45.20 -22.09 -7.55
C HIS A 675 43.72 -21.98 -7.92
N GLU A 676 43.21 -22.90 -8.75
CA GLU A 676 41.81 -22.95 -9.16
C GLU A 676 40.87 -23.11 -7.96
N ALA A 677 41.14 -24.04 -7.05
CA ALA A 677 40.36 -24.23 -5.83
C ALA A 677 40.35 -22.96 -4.94
N SER A 678 41.48 -22.23 -4.88
CA SER A 678 41.56 -20.94 -4.18
C SER A 678 40.74 -19.84 -4.87
N VAL A 679 40.78 -19.76 -6.20
CA VAL A 679 40.00 -18.79 -6.99
C VAL A 679 38.52 -19.06 -6.81
N LEU A 680 38.05 -20.30 -6.99
CA LEU A 680 36.64 -20.65 -6.84
C LEU A 680 36.15 -20.50 -5.40
N ARG A 681 37.00 -20.72 -4.40
CA ARG A 681 36.67 -20.38 -3.00
C ARG A 681 36.40 -18.89 -2.83
N SER A 682 37.20 -18.03 -3.47
CA SER A 682 37.01 -16.59 -3.45
C SER A 682 35.72 -16.19 -4.17
N GLN A 683 35.41 -16.80 -5.32
CA GLN A 683 34.16 -16.57 -6.05
C GLN A 683 32.94 -17.01 -5.24
N TYR A 684 32.99 -18.17 -4.58
CA TYR A 684 31.94 -18.60 -3.63
C TYR A 684 31.75 -17.58 -2.49
N SER A 685 32.83 -17.03 -1.94
CA SER A 685 32.72 -15.99 -0.91
C SER A 685 32.05 -14.71 -1.42
N LEU A 686 32.36 -14.30 -2.67
CA LEU A 686 31.71 -13.17 -3.32
C LEU A 686 30.23 -13.46 -3.62
N ALA A 687 29.90 -14.66 -4.12
CA ALA A 687 28.52 -15.09 -4.35
C ALA A 687 27.71 -15.10 -3.05
N ARG A 688 28.33 -15.48 -1.92
CA ARG A 688 27.71 -15.42 -0.59
C ARG A 688 27.42 -13.99 -0.14
N GLU A 689 28.32 -13.05 -0.40
CA GLU A 689 28.09 -11.62 -0.12
C GLU A 689 26.99 -11.06 -1.05
N ALA A 690 27.04 -11.38 -2.35
CA ALA A 690 26.01 -11.00 -3.32
C ALA A 690 24.62 -11.52 -2.93
N TYR A 691 24.52 -12.78 -2.51
CA TYR A 691 23.30 -13.38 -1.97
C TYR A 691 22.73 -12.59 -0.78
N GLN A 692 23.58 -12.18 0.16
CA GLN A 692 23.14 -11.37 1.31
C GLN A 692 22.65 -9.99 0.89
N ILE A 693 23.31 -9.37 -0.09
CA ILE A 693 22.93 -8.08 -0.65
C ILE A 693 21.58 -8.18 -1.37
N GLU A 694 21.39 -9.17 -2.24
CA GLU A 694 20.14 -9.37 -2.98
C GLU A 694 18.97 -9.71 -2.04
N LEU A 695 19.18 -10.56 -1.03
CA LEU A 695 18.16 -10.79 0.00
C LEU A 695 17.80 -9.52 0.78
N ALA A 696 18.79 -8.71 1.14
CA ALA A 696 18.55 -7.44 1.83
C ALA A 696 17.78 -6.45 0.94
N ARG A 697 18.10 -6.42 -0.36
CA ARG A 697 17.42 -5.61 -1.37
C ARG A 697 15.97 -6.07 -1.57
N ALA A 698 15.74 -7.36 -1.85
CA ALA A 698 14.41 -7.93 -2.01
C ALA A 698 13.56 -7.75 -0.74
N ALA A 699 14.14 -7.91 0.45
CA ALA A 699 13.45 -7.65 1.71
C ALA A 699 13.11 -6.16 1.91
N ASN A 700 13.96 -5.25 1.45
CA ASN A 700 13.68 -3.81 1.47
C ASN A 700 12.57 -3.44 0.49
N ASP A 701 12.61 -3.96 -0.73
CA ASP A 701 11.59 -3.72 -1.76
C ASP A 701 10.23 -4.27 -1.30
N TYR A 702 10.21 -5.48 -0.73
CA TYR A 702 9.05 -6.03 -0.04
C TYR A 702 8.52 -5.08 1.03
N ARG A 703 9.37 -4.56 1.92
CA ARG A 703 8.94 -3.59 2.96
C ARG A 703 8.36 -2.31 2.35
N VAL A 704 8.95 -1.80 1.27
CA VAL A 704 8.48 -0.59 0.57
C VAL A 704 7.10 -0.84 -0.04
N MET A 705 6.91 -1.96 -0.74
CA MET A 705 5.61 -2.35 -1.30
C MET A 705 4.57 -2.61 -0.21
N MET A 706 4.95 -3.32 0.86
CA MET A 706 4.07 -3.53 2.02
C MET A 706 3.70 -2.24 2.73
N LYS A 707 4.62 -1.28 2.82
CA LYS A 707 4.34 0.06 3.35
C LYS A 707 3.39 0.83 2.43
N SER A 708 3.53 0.69 1.11
CA SER A 708 2.61 1.26 0.13
C SER A 708 1.21 0.65 0.25
N ALA A 709 1.10 -0.68 0.28
CA ALA A 709 -0.15 -1.40 0.48
C ALA A 709 -0.80 -1.05 1.83
N ARG A 710 0.00 -0.99 2.91
CA ARG A 710 -0.46 -0.54 4.22
C ARG A 710 -0.90 0.91 4.18
N HIS A 711 -0.19 1.81 3.50
CA HIS A 711 -0.63 3.21 3.37
C HIS A 711 -1.94 3.32 2.57
N LYS A 712 -2.16 2.46 1.57
CA LYS A 712 -3.45 2.36 0.88
C LYS A 712 -4.55 1.89 1.85
N ILE A 713 -4.30 0.88 2.68
CA ILE A 713 -5.24 0.37 3.68
C ILE A 713 -5.47 1.34 4.85
N ASP A 714 -4.43 1.94 5.40
CA ASP A 714 -4.53 2.97 6.45
C ASP A 714 -5.34 4.17 5.93
N ARG A 715 -5.16 4.57 4.65
CA ARG A 715 -6.04 5.56 4.03
C ARG A 715 -7.49 5.09 4.02
N LEU A 716 -7.74 3.80 3.78
CA LEU A 716 -9.07 3.16 3.80
C LEU A 716 -9.67 3.10 5.20
N GLU A 717 -8.85 2.85 6.22
CA GLU A 717 -9.25 2.66 7.62
C GLU A 717 -9.24 3.95 8.44
N GLN A 718 -8.77 5.07 7.88
CA GLN A 718 -8.89 6.41 8.48
C GLN A 718 -10.35 6.88 8.54
N GLU A 719 -11.11 6.27 9.43
CA GLU A 719 -12.44 6.67 9.87
C GLU A 719 -12.38 7.69 10.99
N THR A 720 -11.19 7.96 11.56
CA THR A 720 -11.00 8.93 12.63
C THR A 720 -9.81 9.85 12.35
N VAL A 721 -10.00 11.13 12.64
CA VAL A 721 -8.98 12.17 12.58
C VAL A 721 -8.53 12.43 14.01
N LEU A 722 -7.26 12.21 14.31
CA LEU A 722 -6.69 12.40 15.64
C LEU A 722 -5.88 13.71 15.71
N ALA A 723 -5.83 14.32 16.89
CA ALA A 723 -5.04 15.52 17.13
C ALA A 723 -3.54 15.20 17.28
N PRO A 724 -2.64 15.75 16.44
CA PRO A 724 -1.20 15.49 16.50
C PRO A 724 -0.50 16.24 17.64
N ILE A 725 -1.11 17.32 18.13
CA ILE A 725 -0.66 18.17 19.23
C ILE A 725 -1.86 18.49 20.12
N SER A 726 -1.63 18.84 21.39
CA SER A 726 -2.69 19.37 22.26
C SER A 726 -2.96 20.83 21.88
N GLY A 727 -4.22 21.23 21.78
CA GLY A 727 -4.58 22.61 21.41
C GLY A 727 -6.01 22.75 20.92
N HIS A 728 -6.36 23.95 20.46
CA HIS A 728 -7.68 24.22 19.90
C HIS A 728 -7.76 23.81 18.42
N VAL A 729 -8.81 23.07 18.06
CA VAL A 729 -9.11 22.71 16.66
C VAL A 729 -10.01 23.76 16.05
N TYR A 730 -9.62 24.28 14.89
CA TYR A 730 -10.46 25.18 14.10
C TYR A 730 -10.84 24.56 12.76
N HIS A 731 -12.08 24.82 12.36
CA HIS A 731 -12.64 24.37 11.10
C HIS A 731 -12.26 25.37 10.01
N ASN A 732 -11.84 24.88 8.85
CA ASN A 732 -11.44 25.74 7.75
C ASN A 732 -12.68 26.40 7.11
N SER A 733 -12.88 27.69 7.35
CA SER A 733 -14.02 28.46 6.85
C SER A 733 -14.01 28.68 5.33
N ASP A 734 -12.85 28.53 4.69
CA ASP A 734 -12.65 28.64 3.24
C ASP A 734 -13.06 27.38 2.47
N TYR A 735 -13.76 26.45 3.13
CA TYR A 735 -14.32 25.28 2.49
C TYR A 735 -15.33 25.68 1.40
N ARG A 736 -14.86 25.71 0.15
CA ARG A 736 -15.70 25.83 -1.04
C ARG A 736 -16.23 24.45 -1.39
N HIS A 737 -17.53 24.28 -1.20
CA HIS A 737 -18.24 23.14 -1.76
C HIS A 737 -18.07 23.17 -3.29
N TRP A 738 -17.70 22.05 -3.92
CA TRP A 738 -17.36 21.97 -5.36
C TRP A 738 -18.42 22.54 -6.30
N ASN A 739 -19.67 22.65 -5.83
CA ASN A 739 -20.83 23.10 -6.60
C ASN A 739 -21.44 24.45 -6.15
N ARG A 740 -20.82 25.20 -5.23
CA ARG A 740 -21.38 26.49 -4.74
C ARG A 740 -20.31 27.56 -4.54
N ARG A 741 -20.54 28.76 -5.11
CA ARG A 741 -19.75 29.98 -4.87
C ARG A 741 -19.80 30.53 -3.43
N LYS A 742 -20.48 29.85 -2.49
CA LYS A 742 -20.64 30.29 -1.10
C LYS A 742 -19.87 29.37 -0.16
N THR A 743 -19.00 29.96 0.66
CA THR A 743 -18.38 29.32 1.82
C THR A 743 -19.47 28.88 2.81
N ARG A 744 -19.40 27.64 3.27
CA ARG A 744 -20.28 27.11 4.32
C ARG A 744 -19.40 26.59 5.46
N PRO A 745 -19.79 26.78 6.73
CA PRO A 745 -19.12 26.12 7.84
C PRO A 745 -19.16 24.59 7.62
N LEU A 746 -18.09 23.91 8.02
CA LEU A 746 -18.09 22.45 8.12
C LEU A 746 -19.13 22.05 9.16
N GLU A 747 -19.90 21.00 8.85
CA GLU A 747 -20.95 20.48 9.73
C GLU A 747 -20.92 18.96 9.65
N THR A 748 -21.41 18.29 10.69
CA THR A 748 -21.67 16.86 10.67
C THR A 748 -22.67 16.52 9.56
N GLY A 749 -22.41 15.47 8.79
CA GLY A 749 -23.13 15.09 7.57
C GLY A 749 -22.63 15.77 6.30
N HIS A 750 -21.69 16.73 6.39
CA HIS A 750 -21.11 17.32 5.19
C HIS A 750 -20.07 16.41 4.55
N ARG A 751 -20.16 16.32 3.21
CA ARG A 751 -19.14 15.73 2.36
C ARG A 751 -17.97 16.70 2.23
N ILE A 752 -16.76 16.23 2.51
CA ILE A 752 -15.52 17.00 2.45
C ILE A 752 -14.78 16.71 1.13
N TYR A 753 -14.53 17.76 0.36
CA TYR A 753 -13.74 17.73 -0.89
C TYR A 753 -12.37 18.41 -0.76
N THR A 754 -11.90 18.60 0.47
CA THR A 754 -10.55 19.11 0.78
C THR A 754 -9.81 18.07 1.62
N THR A 755 -8.50 17.97 1.43
CA THR A 755 -7.66 17.16 2.30
C THR A 755 -7.34 17.84 3.62
N ARG A 756 -7.75 19.11 3.83
CA ARG A 756 -7.38 19.93 5.01
C ARG A 756 -8.57 20.71 5.61
N PRO A 757 -9.60 20.02 6.13
CA PRO A 757 -10.79 20.67 6.70
C PRO A 757 -10.57 21.24 8.09
N PHE A 758 -9.58 20.79 8.84
CA PHE A 758 -9.29 21.28 10.19
C PHE A 758 -7.85 21.75 10.29
N HIS A 759 -7.60 22.70 11.19
CA HIS A 759 -6.27 23.19 11.50
C HIS A 759 -6.14 23.52 12.99
N MET A 760 -4.95 23.35 13.54
CA MET A 760 -4.62 23.63 14.94
C MET A 760 -3.48 24.67 14.98
N PRO A 761 -3.64 25.84 15.62
CA PRO A 761 -2.55 26.80 15.76
C PRO A 761 -1.48 26.22 16.69
N ILE A 762 -0.21 26.52 16.41
CA ILE A 762 0.92 26.06 17.23
C ILE A 762 1.20 27.06 18.36
N ASP A 763 0.98 28.35 18.12
CA ASP A 763 1.34 29.44 19.02
C ASP A 763 0.20 30.49 19.17
N ASN A 764 0.46 31.48 20.02
CA ASN A 764 -0.48 32.57 20.34
C ASN A 764 -0.45 33.73 19.34
N ARG A 765 0.31 33.59 18.26
CA ARG A 765 0.43 34.61 17.22
C ARG A 765 -0.75 34.51 16.27
N ARG A 766 -1.33 35.65 15.94
CA ARG A 766 -2.42 35.77 14.98
C ARG A 766 -2.10 36.88 14.00
N GLU A 767 -2.58 36.72 12.78
CA GLU A 767 -2.53 37.72 11.74
C GLU A 767 -3.94 38.19 11.42
N VAL A 768 -4.15 39.49 11.29
CA VAL A 768 -5.38 40.07 10.75
C VAL A 768 -5.06 40.65 9.39
N ARG A 769 -5.76 40.16 8.36
CA ARG A 769 -5.67 40.72 7.01
C ARG A 769 -6.82 41.69 6.81
N VAL A 770 -6.49 42.95 6.56
CA VAL A 770 -7.46 44.03 6.35
C VAL A 770 -7.31 44.58 4.94
N GLU A 771 -8.43 44.76 4.24
CA GLU A 771 -8.47 45.54 3.01
C GLU A 771 -8.52 47.04 3.36
N VAL A 772 -7.48 47.78 2.99
CA VAL A 772 -7.34 49.20 3.29
C VAL A 772 -7.53 50.02 2.02
N PRO A 773 -8.37 51.07 2.03
CA PRO A 773 -8.50 51.98 0.90
C PRO A 773 -7.17 52.61 0.49
N ALA A 774 -6.89 52.67 -0.82
CA ALA A 774 -5.62 53.13 -1.38
C ALA A 774 -5.16 54.51 -0.88
N ARG A 775 -6.11 55.39 -0.52
CA ARG A 775 -5.83 56.72 0.06
C ARG A 775 -5.04 56.69 1.37
N TYR A 776 -5.03 55.56 2.08
CA TYR A 776 -4.27 55.37 3.32
C TYR A 776 -2.91 54.68 3.10
N HIS A 777 -2.51 54.32 1.87
CA HIS A 777 -1.26 53.59 1.60
C HIS A 777 0.00 54.35 2.06
N GLY A 778 -0.02 55.69 2.06
CA GLY A 778 1.10 56.50 2.58
C GLY A 778 1.16 56.64 4.10
N ARG A 779 0.11 56.21 4.81
CA ARG A 779 -0.05 56.40 6.26
C ARG A 779 0.13 55.11 7.07
N ILE A 780 0.29 53.98 6.39
CA ILE A 780 0.41 52.66 6.98
C ILE A 780 1.73 52.07 6.51
N LYS A 781 2.69 51.90 7.43
CA LYS A 781 4.01 51.34 7.16
C LYS A 781 4.21 50.04 7.91
N VAL A 782 5.06 49.17 7.36
CA VAL A 782 5.52 47.96 8.06
C VAL A 782 6.27 48.40 9.32
N GLY A 783 5.90 47.81 10.46
CA GLY A 783 6.39 48.16 11.79
C GLY A 783 5.48 49.15 12.56
N ASP A 784 4.47 49.74 11.94
CA ASP A 784 3.51 50.59 12.66
C ASP A 784 2.67 49.75 13.63
N HIS A 785 2.25 50.36 14.74
CA HIS A 785 1.36 49.77 15.74
C HIS A 785 -0.05 50.36 15.59
N LEU A 786 -1.06 49.49 15.48
CA LEU A 786 -2.46 49.86 15.32
C LEU A 786 -3.34 49.19 16.38
N PRO A 787 -4.33 49.90 16.93
CA PRO A 787 -5.34 49.29 17.78
C PRO A 787 -6.24 48.37 16.94
N VAL A 788 -6.18 47.07 17.23
CA VAL A 788 -7.02 46.04 16.65
C VAL A 788 -8.12 45.68 17.63
N HIS A 789 -9.36 45.88 17.22
CA HIS A 789 -10.52 45.45 17.99
C HIS A 789 -11.03 44.12 17.46
N LEU A 790 -11.15 43.15 18.36
CA LEU A 790 -11.75 41.85 18.06
C LEU A 790 -13.17 41.85 18.61
N SER A 791 -14.15 41.64 17.72
CA SER A 791 -15.60 41.63 18.04
C SER A 791 -15.99 40.83 19.30
N VAL A 792 -15.26 39.75 19.55
CA VAL A 792 -15.47 38.76 20.61
C VAL A 792 -14.77 39.06 21.94
N LEU A 793 -13.79 39.98 21.96
CA LEU A 793 -13.04 40.32 23.18
C LEU A 793 -13.57 41.59 23.88
N GLY A 794 -14.63 42.19 23.33
CA GLY A 794 -15.22 43.42 23.85
C GLY A 794 -14.54 44.68 23.31
N PRO A 795 -14.81 45.85 23.90
CA PRO A 795 -14.41 47.14 23.32
C PRO A 795 -12.91 47.45 23.46
N LYS A 796 -12.15 46.70 24.26
CA LYS A 796 -10.74 46.99 24.53
C LYS A 796 -9.87 46.62 23.31
N PRO A 797 -9.12 47.57 22.72
CA PRO A 797 -8.22 47.27 21.60
C PRO A 797 -7.01 46.45 22.07
N ILE A 798 -6.50 45.63 21.16
CA ILE A 798 -5.22 44.92 21.26
C ILE A 798 -4.22 45.62 20.36
N ASP A 799 -2.99 45.77 20.83
CA ASP A 799 -1.92 46.34 20.04
C ASP A 799 -1.47 45.34 18.96
N GLY A 800 -1.57 45.74 17.69
CA GLY A 800 -1.17 44.92 16.55
C GLY A 800 -0.09 45.61 15.73
N MET A 801 0.95 44.87 15.35
CA MET A 801 2.06 45.37 14.56
C MET A 801 1.87 45.03 13.08
N ILE A 802 2.08 46.00 12.19
CA ILE A 802 1.94 45.77 10.75
C ILE A 802 3.16 45.01 10.23
N MET A 803 2.94 43.77 9.82
CA MET A 803 4.01 42.89 9.32
C MET A 803 4.25 43.06 7.82
N ALA A 804 3.18 43.32 7.08
CA ALA A 804 3.27 43.43 5.63
C ALA A 804 2.20 44.39 5.10
N VAL A 805 2.61 45.24 4.15
CA VAL A 805 1.71 46.07 3.34
C VAL A 805 1.94 45.67 1.89
N THR A 806 0.92 45.12 1.24
CA THR A 806 1.07 44.71 -0.17
C THR A 806 1.11 45.92 -1.08
N HIS A 807 2.08 45.99 -1.99
CA HIS A 807 2.12 47.01 -3.06
C HIS A 807 1.16 46.73 -4.23
N HIS A 808 0.30 45.72 -4.10
CA HIS A 808 -0.68 45.33 -5.10
C HIS A 808 -2.07 45.91 -4.76
N PHE A 809 -2.55 46.83 -5.59
CA PHE A 809 -3.86 47.44 -5.44
C PHE A 809 -4.90 46.70 -6.30
N HIS A 810 -6.02 46.32 -5.70
CA HIS A 810 -7.13 45.64 -6.38
C HIS A 810 -8.47 46.26 -6.00
N ARG A 811 -9.53 45.93 -6.74
CA ARG A 811 -10.89 46.36 -6.41
C ARG A 811 -11.46 45.50 -5.28
N SER A 812 -12.04 46.12 -4.25
CA SER A 812 -12.64 45.37 -3.14
C SER A 812 -13.96 44.71 -3.59
N LYS A 813 -14.05 43.38 -3.43
CA LYS A 813 -15.28 42.63 -3.70
C LYS A 813 -16.38 42.94 -2.70
N LEU A 814 -16.02 43.23 -1.45
CA LEU A 814 -16.96 43.63 -0.39
C LEU A 814 -17.61 44.98 -0.72
N ALA A 815 -16.83 45.93 -1.25
CA ALA A 815 -17.36 47.21 -1.71
C ALA A 815 -18.29 47.06 -2.93
N GLU A 816 -18.00 46.15 -3.87
CA GLU A 816 -18.92 45.83 -4.99
C GLU A 816 -20.26 45.23 -4.50
N GLU A 817 -20.22 44.33 -3.51
CA GLU A 817 -21.43 43.73 -2.92
C GLU A 817 -22.27 44.76 -2.13
N GLU A 818 -21.64 45.65 -1.37
CA GLU A 818 -22.34 46.73 -0.64
C GLU A 818 -22.90 47.82 -1.59
N LEU A 819 -22.18 48.15 -2.67
CA LEU A 819 -22.65 49.03 -3.76
C LEU A 819 -23.90 48.46 -4.43
N HIS A 820 -23.91 47.16 -4.70
CA HIS A 820 -25.08 46.46 -5.24
C HIS A 820 -26.27 46.45 -4.25
N ALA A 821 -26.01 46.39 -2.94
CA ALA A 821 -27.06 46.42 -1.91
C ALA A 821 -27.65 47.83 -1.67
N ARG A 822 -26.87 48.91 -1.86
CA ARG A 822 -27.29 50.29 -1.53
C ARG A 822 -27.70 51.18 -2.72
N ARG A 823 -27.61 50.70 -3.97
CA ARG A 823 -27.99 51.46 -5.20
C ARG A 823 -27.41 52.90 -5.29
N SER A 824 -26.17 53.13 -4.84
CA SER A 824 -25.50 54.44 -4.95
C SER A 824 -24.38 54.41 -6.00
N VAL A 825 -24.26 55.46 -6.82
CA VAL A 825 -23.12 55.66 -7.74
C VAL A 825 -21.98 56.30 -6.96
N GLY A 826 -21.05 55.49 -6.45
CA GLY A 826 -19.83 55.93 -5.77
C GLY A 826 -18.58 55.34 -6.42
N SER A 827 -17.49 56.10 -6.50
CA SER A 827 -16.23 55.73 -7.16
C SER A 827 -15.68 54.39 -6.63
N GLN A 828 -15.38 53.47 -7.55
CA GLN A 828 -14.70 52.20 -7.28
C GLN A 828 -13.43 52.44 -6.47
N THR A 829 -13.43 52.07 -5.19
CA THR A 829 -12.30 52.30 -4.28
C THR A 829 -11.29 51.17 -4.49
N MET A 830 -10.11 51.52 -5.01
CA MET A 830 -8.97 50.61 -5.01
C MET A 830 -8.52 50.38 -3.56
N VAL A 831 -8.26 49.13 -3.19
CA VAL A 831 -7.77 48.72 -1.87
C VAL A 831 -6.42 48.02 -1.99
N PHE A 832 -5.60 48.06 -0.94
CA PHE A 832 -4.43 47.20 -0.75
C PHE A 832 -4.62 46.38 0.53
N THR A 833 -3.89 45.27 0.68
CA THR A 833 -3.98 44.43 1.87
C THR A 833 -2.88 44.80 2.87
N ALA A 834 -3.26 45.07 4.11
CA ALA A 834 -2.34 45.15 5.24
C ALA A 834 -2.50 43.89 6.10
N THR A 835 -1.38 43.32 6.54
CA THR A 835 -1.35 42.19 7.47
C THR A 835 -0.81 42.68 8.80
N VAL A 836 -1.62 42.56 9.84
CA VAL A 836 -1.32 43.00 11.20
C VAL A 836 -1.12 41.77 12.08
N GLU A 837 0.07 41.55 12.63
CA GLU A 837 0.32 40.51 13.62
C GLU A 837 -0.08 41.01 15.01
N LEU A 838 -0.72 40.14 15.78
CA LEU A 838 -1.14 40.41 17.15
C LEU A 838 -0.86 39.19 18.03
N MET A 839 -0.47 39.48 19.27
CA MET A 839 -0.12 38.48 20.27
C MET A 839 -1.25 38.38 21.28
N LEU A 840 -1.94 37.23 21.31
CA LEU A 840 -3.07 37.02 22.20
C LEU A 840 -2.65 36.38 23.52
N GLN A 841 -3.34 36.76 24.59
CA GLN A 841 -3.27 36.03 25.87
C GLN A 841 -4.09 34.73 25.80
N ASP A 842 -3.81 33.77 26.67
CA ASP A 842 -4.45 32.44 26.65
C ASP A 842 -5.98 32.50 26.81
N ASP A 843 -6.49 33.44 27.60
CA ASP A 843 -7.92 33.70 27.77
C ASP A 843 -8.56 34.37 26.53
N GLN A 844 -7.77 35.11 25.75
CA GLN A 844 -8.18 35.74 24.51
C GLN A 844 -8.18 34.76 23.34
N MET A 845 -7.28 33.76 23.35
CA MET A 845 -7.15 32.73 22.31
C MET A 845 -8.43 31.92 22.09
N THR A 846 -9.12 31.56 23.16
CA THR A 846 -10.38 30.79 23.09
C THR A 846 -11.49 31.56 22.40
N LYS A 847 -11.50 32.89 22.55
CA LYS A 847 -12.53 33.77 22.00
C LYS A 847 -12.18 34.26 20.59
N ALA A 848 -10.92 34.59 20.33
CA ALA A 848 -10.41 35.11 19.06
C ALA A 848 -10.05 34.00 18.07
N THR A 849 -11.06 33.23 17.67
CA THR A 849 -10.92 32.12 16.74
C THR A 849 -10.56 32.60 15.32
N PRO A 850 -9.82 31.81 14.51
CA PRO A 850 -9.60 32.13 13.10
C PRO A 850 -10.94 32.33 12.37
N GLY A 851 -11.05 33.41 11.59
CA GLY A 851 -12.29 33.84 10.95
C GLY A 851 -13.12 34.84 11.78
N VAL A 852 -12.74 35.13 13.03
CA VAL A 852 -13.32 36.24 13.79
C VAL A 852 -13.08 37.55 13.06
N MET A 853 -14.14 38.37 13.00
CA MET A 853 -14.04 39.72 12.46
C MET A 853 -13.24 40.59 13.43
N ALA A 854 -12.15 41.14 12.91
CA ALA A 854 -11.36 42.19 13.52
C ALA A 854 -11.67 43.50 12.81
N TRP A 855 -11.62 44.62 13.51
CA TRP A 855 -11.50 45.91 12.85
C TRP A 855 -10.32 46.68 13.40
N ILE A 856 -9.67 47.41 12.52
CA ILE A 856 -8.67 48.41 12.88
C ILE A 856 -9.29 49.78 12.72
N GLU A 857 -8.98 50.68 13.65
CA GLU A 857 -9.37 52.08 13.55
C GLU A 857 -8.22 52.85 12.94
N VAL A 858 -8.46 53.41 11.75
CA VAL A 858 -7.51 54.32 11.10
C VAL A 858 -8.07 55.72 11.30
N LYS A 859 -7.39 56.55 12.10
CA LYS A 859 -7.78 57.95 12.28
C LYS A 859 -7.68 58.69 10.94
N GLU A 860 -8.74 59.45 10.62
CA GLU A 860 -8.76 60.33 9.44
C GLU A 860 -7.72 61.44 9.51
#